data_AF-C5LVK1-F1
#
_entry.id   AF-C5LVK1-F1
#
_cell.length_a   1.000
_cell.length_b   1.000
_cell.length_c   1.000
_cell.angle_alpha   90.00
_cell.angle_beta   90.00
_cell.angle_gamma   90.00
#
_symmetry.space_group_name_H-M   'P 1'
#
loop_
_entity.id
_entity.type
_entity.pdbx_description
1 polymer ?
#
loop_
_entity_poly.entity_id
_entity_poly.type
_entity_poly.pdbx_seq_one_letter_code
_entity_poly.pdbx_strand_id
1 'polypeptide(L)'
;MSATEDHPKSASELRKVVNEHTVGAGKLPRVKFMTKKEREKMAKEMEKEKKQAAKEKAEDLRKRRREHQKMMDDELRKAKEEEREERRRRRKEEEEARRRERAARESEDGSRVSRKDRKEDDFKRKTQSSLAELHMLNLDENELRSRQEEAELALIKKRYLGIDKMERDDEKRRKLQKPSEKFRNIFNFEWDNSEDTSKEETNELYRNRVQPQLLFGRGFIAGVDVREQKKKNNFYDKLSEERRRSHKLGIASGVTMVEAAPAAATGRKSRSSQMMMDSDDDSDYGALGKGTHWSEKKSSEMTKRDWKIFREDMKIYLRGGRVPIPCRTWAESPLPVELLKAINEVGYIRPTPIQMQAIPVAMEQRDLIGIAETGSGKTAAYMLPMLTYVNALPALDNVTAEDGPYVNEVLDRIPASNLKSLDEDEATEQEKTSKQGKKRYRITQMFSATMPTAVERLARKYLRCPAYISIGDPGAGKKDIEQRVVWTSEGSKRKQLKEVLRYTEPPIIIFVNVKKAADVLGKWIEGEGYSVSVLHGGKHQDAREQNMENFRAGYTDVLVATDVAGRGLDIDDVQHVINFDMPKNIEDYTHRIGRTGRAGKKGLATSLLTKEDEHIMYDLKNFLEQNGQIVPQELQHAQAAKFKPGTLNKGQDVVFVQ
;
A
#
# COMPACT_ATOMS: atom_id res chain seq x y z
N MET A 1 -24.78 49.57 -41.46
CA MET A 1 -25.28 50.36 -42.61
C MET A 1 -24.36 50.12 -43.80
N SER A 2 -25.00 49.89 -44.95
CA SER A 2 -24.57 49.67 -46.34
C SER A 2 -23.14 50.02 -46.83
N ALA A 3 -22.56 49.06 -47.56
CA ALA A 3 -21.99 49.07 -48.93
C ALA A 3 -21.30 50.32 -49.52
N THR A 4 -20.13 50.11 -50.16
CA THR A 4 -19.92 50.26 -51.63
C THR A 4 -18.59 49.62 -52.10
N GLU A 5 -18.59 49.15 -53.36
CA GLU A 5 -17.54 48.45 -54.12
C GLU A 5 -16.54 49.41 -54.79
N ASP A 6 -15.32 48.94 -55.14
CA ASP A 6 -14.67 49.30 -56.42
C ASP A 6 -13.49 48.37 -56.82
N HIS A 7 -13.35 48.19 -58.14
CA HIS A 7 -12.61 47.15 -58.89
C HIS A 7 -11.05 47.34 -59.04
N PRO A 8 -10.31 46.30 -59.52
CA PRO A 8 -8.84 46.28 -59.60
C PRO A 8 -8.26 46.86 -60.91
N LYS A 9 -7.11 47.55 -60.83
CA LYS A 9 -6.33 48.02 -62.00
C LYS A 9 -5.23 47.04 -62.42
N SER A 10 -4.90 47.07 -63.71
CA SER A 10 -4.44 45.97 -64.57
C SER A 10 -2.92 45.75 -64.66
N ALA A 11 -2.56 44.57 -65.19
CA ALA A 11 -1.23 43.93 -65.24
C ALA A 11 -0.12 44.64 -66.07
N SER A 12 -0.31 45.90 -66.48
CA SER A 12 0.68 46.66 -67.26
C SER A 12 1.70 47.41 -66.38
N GLU A 13 1.40 47.68 -65.12
CA GLU A 13 2.32 48.36 -64.19
C GLU A 13 3.40 47.42 -63.60
N LEU A 14 3.14 46.10 -63.55
CA LEU A 14 4.12 45.10 -63.08
C LEU A 14 5.26 44.84 -64.08
N ARG A 15 5.13 45.26 -65.35
CA ARG A 15 6.15 45.03 -66.38
C ARG A 15 7.26 46.08 -66.42
N LYS A 16 7.10 47.22 -65.71
CA LYS A 16 8.14 48.26 -65.64
C LYS A 16 9.19 48.03 -64.55
N VAL A 17 8.91 47.18 -63.56
CA VAL A 17 9.86 46.87 -62.47
C VAL A 17 10.84 45.75 -62.83
N VAL A 18 10.63 45.05 -63.95
CA VAL A 18 11.44 43.89 -64.34
C VAL A 18 12.63 44.25 -65.26
N ASN A 19 12.75 45.50 -65.73
CA ASN A 19 13.66 45.82 -66.83
C ASN A 19 14.87 46.72 -66.51
N GLU A 20 15.25 46.86 -65.23
CA GLU A 20 16.41 47.71 -64.85
C GLU A 20 17.62 46.96 -64.28
N HIS A 21 17.67 45.61 -64.28
CA HIS A 21 18.84 44.87 -63.80
C HIS A 21 19.33 43.82 -64.81
N THR A 22 19.96 44.26 -65.90
CA THR A 22 20.70 43.40 -66.83
C THR A 22 22.00 44.04 -67.34
N VAL A 23 23.01 44.20 -66.49
CA VAL A 23 24.43 44.17 -66.96
C VAL A 23 25.32 43.57 -65.85
N GLY A 24 25.86 42.38 -66.09
CA GLY A 24 26.82 41.72 -65.19
C GLY A 24 26.87 40.21 -65.35
N ALA A 25 27.41 39.72 -66.47
CA ALA A 25 27.62 38.30 -66.72
C ALA A 25 28.70 37.72 -65.77
N GLY A 26 28.27 37.03 -64.71
CA GLY A 26 29.11 36.20 -63.84
C GLY A 26 28.60 34.75 -63.83
N LYS A 27 29.48 33.80 -64.20
CA LYS A 27 29.20 32.35 -64.32
C LYS A 27 28.41 31.81 -63.11
N LEU A 28 27.22 31.23 -63.37
CA LEU A 28 26.49 30.39 -62.41
C LEU A 28 27.38 29.20 -61.97
N PRO A 29 27.49 28.88 -60.67
CA PRO A 29 28.31 27.77 -60.22
C PRO A 29 27.77 26.44 -60.73
N ARG A 30 28.63 25.63 -61.38
CA ARG A 30 28.31 24.26 -61.79
C ARG A 30 27.82 23.48 -60.58
N VAL A 31 26.62 22.89 -60.67
CA VAL A 31 26.06 22.01 -59.64
C VAL A 31 27.00 20.82 -59.44
N LYS A 32 27.66 20.78 -58.28
CA LYS A 32 28.57 19.69 -57.89
C LYS A 32 27.69 18.52 -57.41
N PHE A 33 27.62 17.44 -58.17
CA PHE A 33 26.90 16.24 -57.75
C PHE A 33 27.68 15.55 -56.61
N MET A 34 27.28 15.85 -55.37
CA MET A 34 27.85 15.20 -54.17
C MET A 34 27.28 13.80 -54.00
N THR A 35 28.14 12.84 -53.66
CA THR A 35 27.79 11.43 -53.48
C THR A 35 26.89 11.22 -52.25
N LYS A 36 26.12 10.13 -52.21
CA LYS A 36 25.19 9.81 -51.09
C LYS A 36 25.91 9.80 -49.73
N LYS A 37 27.14 9.30 -49.68
CA LYS A 37 27.98 9.20 -48.47
C LYS A 37 28.43 10.57 -47.96
N GLU A 38 28.72 11.51 -48.86
CA GLU A 38 29.08 12.89 -48.50
C GLU A 38 27.88 13.69 -47.97
N ARG A 39 26.69 13.49 -48.56
CA ARG A 39 25.44 14.10 -48.05
C ARG A 39 25.08 13.61 -46.66
N GLU A 40 25.27 12.31 -46.39
CA GLU A 40 25.00 11.73 -45.08
C GLU A 40 25.99 12.23 -44.00
N LYS A 41 27.26 12.45 -44.39
CA LYS A 41 28.28 13.01 -43.49
C LYS A 41 27.98 14.48 -43.14
N MET A 42 27.62 15.30 -44.13
CA MET A 42 27.21 16.69 -43.88
C MET A 42 25.89 16.78 -43.09
N ALA A 43 24.93 15.87 -43.32
CA ALA A 43 23.71 15.81 -42.53
C ALA A 43 24.00 15.49 -41.05
N LYS A 44 24.93 14.56 -40.77
CA LYS A 44 25.36 14.23 -39.40
C LYS A 44 26.14 15.37 -38.73
N GLU A 45 26.94 16.12 -39.47
CA GLU A 45 27.59 17.34 -38.96
C GLU A 45 26.59 18.44 -38.63
N MET A 46 25.65 18.73 -39.55
CA MET A 46 24.58 19.70 -39.32
C MET A 46 23.67 19.31 -38.14
N GLU A 47 23.43 18.01 -37.92
CA GLU A 47 22.65 17.53 -36.78
C GLU A 47 23.42 17.69 -35.46
N LYS A 48 24.75 17.44 -35.47
CA LYS A 48 25.61 17.69 -34.31
C LYS A 48 25.64 19.19 -33.97
N GLU A 49 25.80 20.05 -34.97
CA GLU A 49 25.82 21.50 -34.79
C GLU A 49 24.48 22.04 -34.25
N LYS A 50 23.35 21.54 -34.78
CA LYS A 50 22.01 21.86 -34.24
C LYS A 50 21.83 21.39 -32.79
N LYS A 51 22.34 20.19 -32.43
CA LYS A 51 22.30 19.69 -31.05
C LYS A 51 23.16 20.52 -30.11
N GLN A 52 24.29 21.02 -30.59
CA GLN A 52 25.19 21.88 -29.83
C GLN A 52 24.57 23.26 -29.57
N ALA A 53 24.02 23.89 -30.61
CA ALA A 53 23.28 25.14 -30.50
C ALA A 53 22.03 25.02 -29.60
N ALA A 54 21.34 23.87 -29.61
CA ALA A 54 20.20 23.62 -28.73
C ALA A 54 20.62 23.46 -27.25
N LYS A 55 21.78 22.84 -26.99
CA LYS A 55 22.34 22.75 -25.63
C LYS A 55 22.71 24.12 -25.07
N GLU A 56 23.38 24.96 -25.87
CA GLU A 56 23.73 26.33 -25.46
C GLU A 56 22.49 27.17 -25.14
N LYS A 57 21.46 27.12 -25.99
CA LYS A 57 20.18 27.81 -25.71
C LYS A 57 19.48 27.30 -24.44
N ALA A 58 19.53 26.00 -24.18
CA ALA A 58 18.94 25.41 -22.97
C ALA A 58 19.70 25.81 -21.69
N GLU A 59 21.01 25.96 -21.79
CA GLU A 59 21.87 26.39 -20.68
C GLU A 59 21.66 27.88 -20.37
N ASP A 60 21.55 28.72 -21.40
CA ASP A 60 21.30 30.15 -21.25
C ASP A 60 19.91 30.43 -20.65
N LEU A 61 18.88 29.65 -21.04
CA LEU A 61 17.56 29.70 -20.43
C LEU A 61 17.58 29.26 -18.96
N ARG A 62 18.38 28.25 -18.61
CA ARG A 62 18.58 27.81 -17.22
C ARG A 62 19.25 28.88 -16.37
N LYS A 63 20.21 29.61 -16.93
CA LYS A 63 20.89 30.71 -16.25
C LYS A 63 19.94 31.86 -15.95
N ARG A 64 19.16 32.31 -16.94
CA ARG A 64 18.12 33.34 -16.75
C ARG A 64 17.07 32.96 -15.71
N ARG A 65 16.66 31.68 -15.67
CA ARG A 65 15.69 31.19 -14.67
C ARG A 65 16.28 31.18 -13.25
N ARG A 66 17.57 30.86 -13.09
CA ARG A 66 18.27 30.97 -11.80
C ARG A 66 18.43 32.41 -11.34
N GLU A 67 18.73 33.33 -12.25
CA GLU A 67 18.84 34.77 -11.95
C GLU A 67 17.49 35.35 -11.52
N HIS A 68 16.42 35.01 -12.23
CA HIS A 68 15.05 35.41 -11.85
C HIS A 68 14.64 34.82 -10.50
N GLN A 69 15.00 33.57 -10.20
CA GLN A 69 14.70 32.96 -8.90
C GLN A 69 15.43 33.68 -7.76
N LYS A 70 16.70 34.05 -7.95
CA LYS A 70 17.48 34.82 -6.97
C LYS A 70 16.87 36.21 -6.72
N MET A 71 16.41 36.88 -7.78
CA MET A 71 15.74 38.18 -7.66
C MET A 71 14.48 38.08 -6.79
N MET A 72 13.64 37.06 -7.00
CA MET A 72 12.43 36.83 -6.19
C MET A 72 12.78 36.50 -4.73
N ASP A 73 13.83 35.71 -4.49
CA ASP A 73 14.27 35.37 -3.14
C ASP A 73 14.85 36.59 -2.38
N ASP A 74 15.55 37.50 -3.10
CA ASP A 74 16.08 38.75 -2.55
C ASP A 74 14.96 39.77 -2.26
N GLU A 75 13.94 39.87 -3.11
CA GLU A 75 12.74 40.68 -2.84
C GLU A 75 11.97 40.17 -1.62
N LEU A 76 11.82 38.85 -1.49
CA LEU A 76 11.16 38.23 -0.33
C LEU A 76 11.94 38.47 0.96
N ARG A 77 13.28 38.50 0.88
CA ARG A 77 14.15 38.84 2.03
C ARG A 77 13.99 40.29 2.45
N LYS A 78 13.98 41.24 1.51
CA LYS A 78 13.75 42.66 1.80
C LYS A 78 12.39 42.90 2.43
N ALA A 79 11.33 42.30 1.90
CA ALA A 79 9.98 42.41 2.47
C ALA A 79 9.91 41.88 3.91
N LYS A 80 10.57 40.76 4.22
CA LYS A 80 10.66 40.22 5.59
C LYS A 80 11.49 41.09 6.54
N GLU A 81 12.48 41.79 6.01
CA GLU A 81 13.33 42.70 6.79
C GLU A 81 12.58 43.99 7.12
N GLU A 82 11.85 44.56 6.15
CA GLU A 82 10.93 45.69 6.35
C GLU A 82 9.82 45.34 7.36
N GLU A 83 9.19 44.17 7.26
CA GLU A 83 8.17 43.71 8.23
C GLU A 83 8.75 43.57 9.65
N ARG A 84 9.99 43.09 9.78
CA ARG A 84 10.69 43.00 11.08
C ARG A 84 11.01 44.38 11.66
N GLU A 85 11.41 45.33 10.83
CA GLU A 85 11.65 46.72 11.27
C GLU A 85 10.35 47.41 11.68
N GLU A 86 9.27 47.23 10.93
CA GLU A 86 7.96 47.77 11.27
C GLU A 86 7.44 47.20 12.60
N ARG A 87 7.61 45.89 12.82
CA ARG A 87 7.29 45.24 14.10
C ARG A 87 8.13 45.80 15.25
N ARG A 88 9.40 46.13 15.01
CA ARG A 88 10.28 46.75 16.01
C ARG A 88 9.87 48.20 16.30
N ARG A 89 9.36 48.93 15.31
CA ARG A 89 8.83 50.29 15.46
C ARG A 89 7.53 50.30 16.26
N ARG A 90 6.58 49.42 15.94
CA ARG A 90 5.32 49.24 16.70
C ARG A 90 5.57 48.91 18.17
N ARG A 91 6.54 48.02 18.44
CA ARG A 91 6.89 47.66 19.82
C ARG A 91 7.46 48.85 20.61
N LYS A 92 8.23 49.74 19.97
CA LYS A 92 8.73 50.97 20.60
C LYS A 92 7.61 51.98 20.84
N GLU A 93 6.69 52.14 19.88
CA GLU A 93 5.51 53.00 20.04
C GLU A 93 4.58 52.51 21.15
N GLU A 94 4.36 51.19 21.29
CA GLU A 94 3.62 50.60 22.41
C GLU A 94 4.33 50.83 23.76
N GLU A 95 5.65 50.71 23.80
CA GLU A 95 6.44 50.92 25.02
C GLU A 95 6.42 52.39 25.46
N GLU A 96 6.50 53.34 24.50
CA GLU A 96 6.29 54.77 24.77
C GLU A 96 4.86 55.10 25.18
N ALA A 97 3.85 54.47 24.55
CA ALA A 97 2.45 54.65 24.92
C ALA A 97 2.19 54.15 26.35
N ARG A 98 2.74 52.99 26.74
CA ARG A 98 2.67 52.48 28.12
C ARG A 98 3.39 53.40 29.10
N ARG A 99 4.50 54.02 28.70
CA ARG A 99 5.22 54.99 29.54
C ARG A 99 4.43 56.29 29.72
N ARG A 100 3.74 56.76 28.68
CA ARG A 100 2.79 57.89 28.74
C ARG A 100 1.58 57.58 29.60
N GLU A 101 1.02 56.38 29.47
CA GLU A 101 -0.13 55.94 30.26
C GLU A 101 0.23 55.80 31.75
N ARG A 102 1.43 55.30 32.05
CA ARG A 102 1.94 55.23 33.44
C ARG A 102 2.16 56.62 34.04
N ALA A 103 2.69 57.58 33.26
CA ALA A 103 2.84 58.97 33.68
C ALA A 103 1.48 59.68 33.87
N ALA A 104 0.47 59.37 33.02
CA ALA A 104 -0.88 59.90 33.16
C ALA A 104 -1.58 59.37 34.43
N ARG A 105 -1.43 58.08 34.73
CA ARG A 105 -1.97 57.45 35.96
C ARG A 105 -1.30 57.95 37.24
N GLU A 106 -0.03 58.37 37.19
CA GLU A 106 0.66 59.03 38.31
C GLU A 106 0.22 60.50 38.50
N SER A 107 -0.43 61.12 37.51
CA SER A 107 -0.96 62.49 37.58
C SER A 107 -2.44 62.61 37.96
N GLU A 108 -3.20 61.50 37.98
CA GLU A 108 -4.65 61.50 38.26
C GLU A 108 -5.06 60.97 39.65
N ASP A 109 -4.12 60.54 40.50
CA ASP A 109 -4.43 60.12 41.89
C ASP A 109 -4.35 61.28 42.88
N GLY A 110 -5.26 62.25 42.70
CA GLY A 110 -5.30 63.46 43.49
C GLY A 110 -6.62 64.22 43.41
N SER A 111 -7.75 63.62 43.80
CA SER A 111 -8.77 64.22 44.69
C SER A 111 -10.20 63.66 44.59
N ARG A 112 -10.70 63.24 45.78
CA ARG A 112 -12.07 63.40 46.34
C ARG A 112 -13.30 62.68 45.75
N VAL A 113 -13.64 61.57 46.40
CA VAL A 113 -14.83 61.33 47.26
C VAL A 113 -16.06 62.25 47.08
N SER A 114 -17.23 61.68 46.74
CA SER A 114 -18.45 61.68 47.61
C SER A 114 -19.73 61.15 46.92
N ARG A 115 -20.29 60.07 47.50
CA ARG A 115 -21.72 59.77 47.81
C ARG A 115 -22.81 60.50 47.00
N LYS A 116 -23.78 59.78 46.43
CA LYS A 116 -24.97 59.16 47.09
C LYS A 116 -26.11 58.92 46.09
N ASP A 117 -26.79 57.78 46.28
CA ASP A 117 -27.94 57.24 45.54
C ASP A 117 -29.19 58.13 45.47
N ARG A 118 -29.94 57.98 44.36
CA ARG A 118 -31.39 57.63 44.28
C ARG A 118 -31.86 57.72 42.80
N LYS A 119 -32.26 56.59 42.18
CA LYS A 119 -33.66 56.15 41.91
C LYS A 119 -34.41 57.13 41.00
N GLU A 120 -35.11 56.78 39.93
CA GLU A 120 -35.66 55.54 39.37
C GLU A 120 -36.10 55.91 37.94
N ASP A 121 -36.02 54.96 37.00
CA ASP A 121 -36.87 54.76 35.83
C ASP A 121 -37.42 55.97 35.04
N ASP A 122 -36.97 56.16 33.80
CA ASP A 122 -37.80 55.76 32.64
C ASP A 122 -37.09 55.91 31.27
N PHE A 123 -37.25 54.88 30.44
CA PHE A 123 -37.43 54.95 28.98
C PHE A 123 -36.28 55.41 28.03
N LYS A 124 -35.38 54.47 27.64
CA LYS A 124 -35.25 53.93 26.24
C LYS A 124 -33.94 53.14 25.98
N ARG A 125 -34.16 51.86 25.63
CA ARG A 125 -33.50 51.05 24.55
C ARG A 125 -32.09 50.45 24.77
N LYS A 126 -32.08 49.10 24.88
CA LYS A 126 -31.48 48.11 23.93
C LYS A 126 -30.15 48.57 23.28
N THR A 127 -29.01 47.88 23.38
CA THR A 127 -28.71 46.45 23.52
C THR A 127 -27.24 46.31 23.96
N GLN A 128 -26.98 45.54 25.00
CA GLN A 128 -25.66 44.97 25.29
C GLN A 128 -25.78 43.45 25.35
N SER A 129 -24.86 42.77 24.66
CA SER A 129 -24.15 41.59 25.18
C SER A 129 -22.96 41.35 24.23
N SER A 130 -21.72 41.66 24.60
CA SER A 130 -20.84 40.80 25.40
C SER A 130 -20.61 39.40 24.80
N LEU A 131 -20.57 39.29 23.47
CA LEU A 131 -20.09 38.11 22.73
C LEU A 131 -19.19 38.55 21.55
N ALA A 132 -18.46 39.66 21.71
CA ALA A 132 -17.63 40.24 20.65
C ALA A 132 -16.14 40.33 21.01
N GLU A 133 -15.71 39.67 22.10
CA GLU A 133 -14.34 39.79 22.62
C GLU A 133 -13.52 38.47 22.64
N LEU A 134 -13.98 37.43 21.95
CA LEU A 134 -13.24 36.16 21.82
C LEU A 134 -13.05 35.70 20.37
N HIS A 135 -12.69 36.62 19.48
CA HIS A 135 -12.16 36.29 18.14
C HIS A 135 -10.81 36.99 17.92
N MET A 136 -9.77 36.54 18.64
CA MET A 136 -8.39 36.75 18.23
C MET A 136 -7.83 35.41 17.74
N LEU A 137 -7.69 35.29 16.41
CA LEU A 137 -7.04 34.24 15.57
C LEU A 137 -7.91 33.69 14.41
N ASN A 138 -8.65 34.53 13.68
CA ASN A 138 -9.30 34.17 12.41
C ASN A 138 -8.56 34.76 11.19
N LEU A 139 -7.25 34.48 11.03
CA LEU A 139 -6.55 34.82 9.79
C LEU A 139 -6.93 33.87 8.64
N ASP A 140 -7.09 32.56 8.90
CA ASP A 140 -7.46 31.57 7.88
C ASP A 140 -8.88 31.76 7.31
N GLU A 141 -9.83 32.20 8.15
CA GLU A 141 -11.24 32.35 7.76
C GLU A 141 -11.44 33.58 6.86
N ASN A 142 -10.67 34.65 7.11
CA ASN A 142 -10.68 35.84 6.26
C ASN A 142 -10.01 35.58 4.90
N GLU A 143 -8.91 34.84 4.85
CA GLU A 143 -8.27 34.49 3.56
C GLU A 143 -9.14 33.56 2.71
N LEU A 144 -9.82 32.59 3.32
CA LEU A 144 -10.78 31.73 2.63
C LEU A 144 -11.96 32.52 2.09
N ARG A 145 -12.50 33.45 2.88
CA ARG A 145 -13.58 34.34 2.43
C ARG A 145 -13.16 35.25 1.29
N SER A 146 -12.00 35.88 1.38
CA SER A 146 -11.48 36.71 0.28
C SER A 146 -11.29 35.89 -1.00
N ARG A 147 -10.79 34.65 -0.90
CA ARG A 147 -10.66 33.75 -2.05
C ARG A 147 -12.01 33.31 -2.62
N GLN A 148 -13.02 33.12 -1.78
CA GLN A 148 -14.39 32.82 -2.19
C GLN A 148 -15.02 34.02 -2.89
N GLU A 149 -14.90 35.21 -2.33
CA GLU A 149 -15.39 36.47 -2.89
C GLU A 149 -14.75 36.77 -4.25
N GLU A 150 -13.43 36.55 -4.40
CA GLU A 150 -12.73 36.69 -5.67
C GLU A 150 -13.26 35.70 -6.73
N ALA A 151 -13.50 34.45 -6.35
CA ALA A 151 -14.00 33.43 -7.25
C ALA A 151 -15.49 33.67 -7.62
N GLU A 152 -16.31 34.16 -6.69
CA GLU A 152 -17.68 34.61 -6.94
C GLU A 152 -17.72 35.81 -7.89
N LEU A 153 -16.86 36.80 -7.66
CA LEU A 153 -16.70 37.95 -8.56
C LEU A 153 -16.20 37.53 -9.93
N ALA A 154 -15.31 36.53 -10.02
CA ALA A 154 -14.87 35.96 -11.28
C ALA A 154 -16.03 35.28 -12.03
N LEU A 155 -16.90 34.54 -11.32
CA LEU A 155 -18.10 33.91 -11.90
C LEU A 155 -19.10 34.97 -12.40
N ILE A 156 -19.32 36.03 -11.64
CA ILE A 156 -20.18 37.17 -12.01
C ILE A 156 -19.61 37.87 -13.25
N LYS A 157 -18.31 38.21 -13.24
CA LYS A 157 -17.61 38.81 -14.38
C LYS A 157 -17.74 37.92 -15.63
N LYS A 158 -17.55 36.61 -15.48
CA LYS A 158 -17.69 35.63 -16.57
C LYS A 158 -19.11 35.60 -17.15
N ARG A 159 -20.15 35.67 -16.31
CA ARG A 159 -21.56 35.65 -16.72
C ARG A 159 -21.99 36.90 -17.50
N TYR A 160 -21.48 38.08 -17.13
CA TYR A 160 -21.94 39.36 -17.70
C TYR A 160 -21.00 39.98 -18.74
N LEU A 161 -19.68 39.77 -18.64
CA LEU A 161 -18.69 40.38 -19.55
C LEU A 161 -18.28 39.48 -20.72
N GLY A 162 -18.62 38.19 -20.71
CA GLY A 162 -18.48 37.30 -21.88
C GLY A 162 -17.04 37.09 -22.40
N ILE A 163 -16.02 37.35 -21.59
CA ILE A 163 -14.58 37.31 -21.95
C ILE A 163 -14.12 35.92 -22.41
N ASP A 164 -14.91 34.88 -22.12
CA ASP A 164 -14.67 33.47 -22.45
C ASP A 164 -14.62 33.10 -23.95
N LYS A 165 -14.92 34.00 -24.90
CA LYS A 165 -14.68 33.68 -26.33
C LYS A 165 -13.21 33.74 -26.72
N MET A 166 -12.38 34.54 -26.04
CA MET A 166 -10.94 34.64 -26.33
C MET A 166 -10.13 33.54 -25.63
N GLU A 167 -10.39 33.26 -24.35
CA GLU A 167 -9.58 32.28 -23.59
C GLU A 167 -9.88 30.82 -23.95
N ARG A 168 -11.13 30.48 -24.30
CA ARG A 168 -11.47 29.11 -24.75
C ARG A 168 -10.82 28.73 -26.08
N ASP A 169 -10.58 29.70 -26.95
CA ASP A 169 -9.89 29.47 -28.23
C ASP A 169 -8.38 29.32 -28.03
N ASP A 170 -7.79 29.99 -27.04
CA ASP A 170 -6.36 29.86 -26.69
C ASP A 170 -6.05 28.56 -25.91
N GLU A 171 -6.94 28.08 -25.04
CA GLU A 171 -6.79 26.78 -24.38
C GLU A 171 -6.98 25.60 -25.33
N LYS A 172 -7.92 25.69 -26.29
CA LYS A 172 -8.08 24.69 -27.35
C LYS A 172 -6.89 24.67 -28.30
N ARG A 173 -6.27 25.82 -28.59
CA ARG A 173 -5.05 25.93 -29.42
C ARG A 173 -3.79 25.40 -28.72
N ARG A 174 -3.69 25.54 -27.39
CA ARG A 174 -2.58 24.99 -26.58
C ARG A 174 -2.65 23.48 -26.41
N LYS A 175 -3.82 22.85 -26.60
CA LYS A 175 -4.03 21.39 -26.53
C LYS A 175 -3.95 20.70 -27.90
N LEU A 176 -3.05 21.11 -28.80
CA LEU A 176 -2.71 20.29 -29.98
C LEU A 176 -1.85 19.11 -29.52
N GLN A 177 -2.50 18.09 -28.96
CA GLN A 177 -1.89 16.89 -28.42
C GLN A 177 -1.11 16.17 -29.52
N LYS A 178 0.16 15.85 -29.27
CA LYS A 178 0.97 15.10 -30.24
C LYS A 178 0.32 13.73 -30.47
N PRO A 179 0.34 13.19 -31.71
CA PRO A 179 -0.23 11.86 -31.98
C PRO A 179 0.28 10.76 -31.03
N SER A 180 1.51 10.86 -30.53
CA SER A 180 2.11 9.92 -29.56
C SER A 180 1.56 10.02 -28.13
N GLU A 181 0.98 11.16 -27.73
CA GLU A 181 0.37 11.35 -26.41
C GLU A 181 -1.08 10.83 -26.38
N LYS A 182 -1.76 10.87 -27.53
CA LYS A 182 -3.08 10.25 -27.70
C LYS A 182 -3.07 8.75 -27.42
N PHE A 183 -1.96 8.05 -27.68
CA PHE A 183 -1.85 6.60 -27.41
C PHE A 183 -1.53 6.25 -25.96
N ARG A 184 -1.05 7.19 -25.14
CA ARG A 184 -0.68 6.91 -23.74
C ARG A 184 -1.88 6.99 -22.79
N ASN A 185 -2.91 7.76 -23.16
CA ASN A 185 -4.10 8.03 -22.33
C ASN A 185 -5.42 7.50 -22.95
N ILE A 186 -5.36 6.51 -23.86
CA ILE A 186 -6.58 5.99 -24.53
C ILE A 186 -7.58 5.40 -23.53
N PHE A 187 -7.07 4.77 -22.46
CA PHE A 187 -7.88 4.17 -21.40
C PHE A 187 -7.44 4.74 -20.06
N ASN A 188 -7.93 5.94 -19.74
CA ASN A 188 -7.93 6.42 -18.35
C ASN A 188 -9.17 5.85 -17.66
N PHE A 189 -8.96 5.01 -16.64
CA PHE A 189 -10.06 4.42 -15.87
C PHE A 189 -10.51 5.30 -14.70
N GLU A 190 -9.76 6.37 -14.41
CA GLU A 190 -10.10 7.36 -13.40
C GLU A 190 -10.68 8.61 -14.05
N TRP A 191 -11.67 9.20 -13.40
CA TRP A 191 -12.15 10.54 -13.75
C TRP A 191 -11.08 11.57 -13.40
N ASP A 192 -10.86 12.55 -14.27
CA ASP A 192 -9.91 13.61 -13.95
C ASP A 192 -10.52 14.51 -12.86
N ASN A 193 -9.70 14.93 -11.89
CA ASN A 193 -10.11 15.86 -10.85
C ASN A 193 -10.54 17.24 -11.39
N SER A 194 -10.21 17.53 -12.66
CA SER A 194 -10.67 18.69 -13.41
C SER A 194 -12.12 18.57 -13.93
N GLU A 195 -12.68 17.35 -13.94
CA GLU A 195 -14.06 17.07 -14.36
C GLU A 195 -15.06 17.15 -13.17
N ASP A 196 -14.56 17.38 -11.95
CA ASP A 196 -15.38 17.57 -10.75
C ASP A 196 -16.04 18.96 -10.73
N THR A 197 -17.37 18.97 -10.86
CA THR A 197 -18.19 20.18 -10.93
C THR A 197 -18.47 20.82 -9.57
N SER A 198 -18.24 20.10 -8.46
CA SER A 198 -18.54 20.62 -7.11
C SER A 198 -17.58 21.72 -6.66
N LYS A 199 -16.40 21.82 -7.28
CA LYS A 199 -15.36 22.82 -6.96
C LYS A 199 -15.70 24.22 -7.46
N GLU A 200 -16.55 24.34 -8.47
CA GLU A 200 -17.03 25.62 -8.99
C GLU A 200 -18.05 26.28 -8.04
N GLU A 201 -18.60 25.53 -7.07
CA GLU A 201 -19.52 26.03 -6.05
C GLU A 201 -18.73 26.71 -4.92
N THR A 202 -18.42 27.99 -5.11
CA THR A 202 -17.66 28.83 -4.16
C THR A 202 -18.49 29.24 -2.94
N ASN A 203 -19.82 29.29 -3.11
CA ASN A 203 -20.77 29.73 -2.10
C ASN A 203 -20.94 28.69 -0.97
N GLU A 204 -20.82 29.14 0.27
CA GLU A 204 -20.90 28.33 1.49
C GLU A 204 -22.21 27.53 1.61
N LEU A 205 -23.34 28.08 1.13
CA LEU A 205 -24.65 27.41 1.18
C LEU A 205 -24.71 26.18 0.27
N TYR A 206 -23.99 26.22 -0.85
CA TYR A 206 -23.94 25.13 -1.82
C TYR A 206 -22.84 24.12 -1.50
N ARG A 207 -21.78 24.54 -0.79
CA ARG A 207 -20.76 23.65 -0.22
C ARG A 207 -21.31 22.85 0.96
N ASN A 208 -22.04 23.50 1.87
CA ASN A 208 -22.68 22.88 3.03
C ASN A 208 -24.17 22.66 2.80
N ARG A 209 -24.53 21.89 1.76
CA ARG A 209 -25.95 21.59 1.48
C ARG A 209 -26.56 20.87 2.68
N VAL A 210 -27.61 21.45 3.24
CA VAL A 210 -28.42 20.79 4.27
C VAL A 210 -29.00 19.52 3.65
N GLN A 211 -28.51 18.37 4.10
CA GLN A 211 -29.01 17.09 3.61
C GLN A 211 -30.49 16.96 4.01
N PRO A 212 -31.39 16.65 3.07
CA PRO A 212 -32.80 16.52 3.38
C PRO A 212 -33.00 15.36 4.36
N GLN A 213 -33.56 15.65 5.52
CA GLN A 213 -34.00 14.62 6.46
C GLN A 213 -35.27 13.96 5.89
N LEU A 214 -35.06 12.91 5.09
CA LEU A 214 -36.07 12.20 4.32
C LEU A 214 -37.24 11.75 5.21
N LEU A 215 -38.47 11.88 4.70
CA LEU A 215 -39.72 11.45 5.37
C LEU A 215 -39.80 11.91 6.84
N PHE A 216 -39.39 13.14 7.14
CA PHE A 216 -39.40 13.72 8.49
C PHE A 216 -38.64 12.88 9.54
N GLY A 217 -37.44 12.41 9.16
CA GLY A 217 -36.58 11.60 10.04
C GLY A 217 -36.95 10.11 10.06
N ARG A 218 -37.96 9.68 9.30
CA ARG A 218 -38.34 8.26 9.15
C ARG A 218 -37.76 7.60 7.89
N GLY A 219 -37.22 8.40 6.98
CA GLY A 219 -36.63 7.94 5.73
C GLY A 219 -35.11 7.97 5.80
N PHE A 220 -34.48 7.02 5.12
CA PHE A 220 -33.03 6.88 5.04
C PHE A 220 -32.58 6.93 3.58
N ILE A 221 -31.39 7.48 3.36
CA ILE A 221 -30.70 7.49 2.07
C ILE A 221 -30.41 6.04 1.68
N ALA A 222 -30.75 5.67 0.44
CA ALA A 222 -30.51 4.33 -0.07
C ALA A 222 -29.01 4.03 -0.15
N GLY A 223 -28.62 2.79 0.20
CA GLY A 223 -27.24 2.30 0.10
C GLY A 223 -26.30 2.73 1.24
N VAL A 224 -26.71 3.65 2.11
CA VAL A 224 -25.94 4.03 3.31
C VAL A 224 -26.51 3.28 4.52
N ASP A 225 -25.66 2.82 5.44
CA ASP A 225 -26.09 2.09 6.63
C ASP A 225 -27.10 2.93 7.45
N VAL A 226 -28.28 2.35 7.67
CA VAL A 226 -29.38 2.98 8.41
C VAL A 226 -28.95 3.34 9.84
N ARG A 227 -28.11 2.52 10.48
CA ARG A 227 -27.61 2.76 11.84
C ARG A 227 -26.68 3.97 11.88
N GLU A 228 -25.81 4.14 10.88
CA GLU A 228 -24.94 5.32 10.78
C GLU A 228 -25.73 6.60 10.48
N GLN A 229 -26.76 6.50 9.65
CA GLN A 229 -27.64 7.63 9.35
C GLN A 229 -28.43 8.08 10.58
N LYS A 230 -28.95 7.14 11.39
CA LYS A 230 -29.62 7.45 12.65
C LYS A 230 -28.71 8.20 13.62
N LYS A 231 -27.43 7.81 13.76
CA LYS A 231 -26.46 8.51 14.62
C LYS A 231 -26.23 9.98 14.21
N LYS A 232 -26.40 10.32 12.93
CA LYS A 232 -26.22 11.69 12.42
C LYS A 232 -27.48 12.56 12.59
N ASN A 233 -28.67 11.96 12.70
CA ASN A 233 -29.95 12.66 12.67
C ASN A 233 -30.54 12.90 14.07
N ASN A 234 -30.16 13.99 14.75
CA ASN A 234 -30.64 14.27 16.11
C ASN A 234 -31.84 15.24 16.22
N PHE A 235 -32.23 15.90 15.12
CA PHE A 235 -33.23 16.98 15.18
C PHE A 235 -34.66 16.48 15.38
N TYR A 236 -35.15 15.57 14.53
CA TYR A 236 -36.52 15.05 14.64
C TYR A 236 -36.72 14.15 15.87
N ASP A 237 -35.68 13.46 16.34
CA ASP A 237 -35.74 12.68 17.58
C ASP A 237 -35.98 13.58 18.79
N LYS A 238 -35.20 14.66 18.92
CA LYS A 238 -35.42 15.68 19.96
C LYS A 238 -36.80 16.34 19.85
N LEU A 239 -37.24 16.68 18.63
CA LEU A 239 -38.54 17.29 18.39
C LEU A 239 -39.70 16.34 18.76
N SER A 240 -39.56 15.05 18.48
CA SER A 240 -40.53 14.01 18.84
C SER A 240 -40.61 13.83 20.35
N GLU A 241 -39.46 13.81 21.04
CA GLU A 241 -39.39 13.77 22.50
C GLU A 241 -40.02 15.00 23.15
N GLU A 242 -39.72 16.20 22.64
CA GLU A 242 -40.26 17.45 23.16
C GLU A 242 -41.77 17.55 22.95
N ARG A 243 -42.28 17.18 21.76
CA ARG A 243 -43.74 17.11 21.51
C ARG A 243 -44.42 16.11 22.43
N ARG A 244 -43.80 14.95 22.69
CA ARG A 244 -44.32 13.95 23.65
C ARG A 244 -44.35 14.50 25.08
N ARG A 245 -43.33 15.27 25.47
CA ARG A 245 -43.23 15.90 26.79
C ARG A 245 -44.28 17.00 26.97
N SER A 246 -44.42 17.90 26.00
CA SER A 246 -45.41 18.98 26.02
C SER A 246 -46.84 18.46 26.00
N HIS A 247 -47.12 17.40 25.24
CA HIS A 247 -48.43 16.74 25.26
C HIS A 247 -48.73 16.08 26.62
N LYS A 248 -47.74 15.46 27.28
CA LYS A 248 -47.90 14.94 28.65
C LYS A 248 -48.19 16.05 29.68
N LEU A 249 -47.51 17.19 29.56
CA LEU A 249 -47.71 18.35 30.44
C LEU A 249 -49.08 19.02 30.21
N GLY A 250 -49.53 19.14 28.96
CA GLY A 250 -50.84 19.69 28.62
C GLY A 250 -52.03 18.84 29.11
N ILE A 251 -51.88 17.52 29.15
CA ILE A 251 -52.88 16.63 29.77
C ILE A 251 -52.94 16.85 31.30
N ALA A 252 -51.81 17.14 31.93
CA ALA A 252 -51.75 17.38 33.38
C ALA A 252 -52.35 18.75 33.80
N SER A 253 -52.40 19.73 32.89
CA SER A 253 -52.90 21.09 33.17
C SER A 253 -54.37 21.34 32.77
N GLY A 254 -55.12 20.31 32.38
CA GLY A 254 -56.59 20.37 32.33
C GLY A 254 -57.22 21.27 31.25
N VAL A 255 -56.56 21.52 30.13
CA VAL A 255 -57.17 22.23 28.98
C VAL A 255 -57.67 21.21 27.96
N THR A 256 -58.98 21.09 27.83
CA THR A 256 -59.66 20.31 26.79
C THR A 256 -60.21 21.24 25.70
N MET A 257 -59.84 21.02 24.43
CA MET A 257 -60.71 21.07 23.24
C MET A 257 -59.91 20.48 22.05
N VAL A 258 -60.27 19.30 21.52
CA VAL A 258 -61.18 19.01 20.38
C VAL A 258 -60.43 18.99 19.03
N GLU A 259 -60.60 17.87 18.33
CA GLU A 259 -60.10 17.47 17.00
C GLU A 259 -58.61 17.12 16.85
N ALA A 260 -58.25 15.96 17.40
CA ALA A 260 -57.27 15.09 16.73
C ALA A 260 -57.98 13.79 16.33
N ALA A 261 -58.10 13.59 15.01
CA ALA A 261 -58.49 12.35 14.34
C ALA A 261 -57.81 11.10 14.97
N PRO A 262 -58.37 9.89 14.80
CA PRO A 262 -58.16 8.73 15.68
C PRO A 262 -56.78 8.04 15.51
N ALA A 263 -55.69 8.77 15.69
CA ALA A 263 -54.32 8.24 15.69
C ALA A 263 -53.82 7.87 17.10
N ALA A 264 -54.50 8.33 18.16
CA ALA A 264 -54.14 7.99 19.55
C ALA A 264 -54.72 6.66 20.03
N ALA A 265 -55.84 6.19 19.46
CA ALA A 265 -56.45 4.90 19.80
C ALA A 265 -55.83 3.72 19.02
N THR A 266 -55.41 3.95 17.78
CA THR A 266 -54.52 3.03 17.07
C THR A 266 -53.13 2.99 17.72
N GLY A 267 -52.73 4.00 18.49
CA GLY A 267 -51.51 3.98 19.31
C GLY A 267 -51.48 2.96 20.46
N ARG A 268 -52.62 2.38 20.90
CA ARG A 268 -52.64 1.30 21.91
C ARG A 268 -52.64 -0.10 21.30
N LYS A 269 -53.33 -0.32 20.16
CA LYS A 269 -53.16 -1.55 19.36
C LYS A 269 -51.87 -1.55 18.53
N SER A 270 -51.31 -0.37 18.27
CA SER A 270 -49.92 -0.17 17.88
C SER A 270 -49.01 -0.20 19.10
N ARG A 271 -49.40 -0.02 20.35
CA ARG A 271 -48.49 -0.43 21.45
C ARG A 271 -48.36 -1.94 21.48
N SER A 272 -49.40 -2.72 21.22
CA SER A 272 -49.19 -4.16 20.98
C SER A 272 -48.46 -4.41 19.66
N SER A 273 -48.77 -3.76 18.54
CA SER A 273 -48.11 -4.05 17.24
C SER A 273 -46.73 -3.38 17.03
N GLN A 274 -46.42 -2.36 17.81
CA GLN A 274 -45.18 -1.56 17.81
C GLN A 274 -44.36 -1.82 19.06
N MET A 275 -44.92 -2.35 20.16
CA MET A 275 -44.14 -3.20 21.07
C MET A 275 -43.93 -4.58 20.45
N MET A 276 -44.77 -5.06 19.51
CA MET A 276 -44.43 -6.23 18.69
C MET A 276 -43.40 -5.88 17.62
N MET A 277 -43.24 -4.63 17.16
CA MET A 277 -42.06 -4.24 16.35
C MET A 277 -40.83 -3.84 17.18
N ASP A 278 -41.00 -3.37 18.42
CA ASP A 278 -39.90 -3.15 19.38
C ASP A 278 -39.50 -4.47 20.08
N SER A 279 -40.37 -5.51 20.01
CA SER A 279 -40.07 -6.89 20.42
C SER A 279 -39.81 -7.83 19.24
N ASP A 280 -40.13 -7.44 18.00
CA ASP A 280 -39.58 -8.05 16.79
C ASP A 280 -38.20 -7.47 16.47
N ASP A 281 -37.76 -6.36 17.09
CA ASP A 281 -36.35 -5.96 17.15
C ASP A 281 -35.57 -6.79 18.21
N ASP A 282 -36.28 -7.42 19.14
CA ASP A 282 -35.70 -8.49 19.99
C ASP A 282 -35.57 -9.83 19.24
N SER A 283 -36.19 -9.99 18.07
CA SER A 283 -35.91 -11.12 17.17
C SER A 283 -34.54 -11.01 16.48
N ASP A 284 -33.87 -9.85 16.58
CA ASP A 284 -32.49 -9.64 16.10
C ASP A 284 -31.43 -9.97 17.17
N TYR A 285 -31.79 -10.21 18.44
CA TYR A 285 -30.87 -10.87 19.38
C TYR A 285 -30.58 -12.33 19.00
N GLY A 286 -31.41 -12.93 18.14
CA GLY A 286 -31.08 -14.17 17.42
C GLY A 286 -30.05 -13.99 16.29
N ALA A 287 -29.82 -12.76 15.83
CA ALA A 287 -28.83 -12.41 14.81
C ALA A 287 -27.52 -11.84 15.38
N LEU A 288 -27.51 -11.36 16.64
CA LEU A 288 -26.27 -11.05 17.37
C LEU A 288 -25.37 -12.30 17.53
N GLY A 289 -25.94 -13.52 17.54
CA GLY A 289 -25.16 -14.77 17.43
C GLY A 289 -24.67 -15.10 16.00
N LYS A 290 -25.30 -14.53 14.96
CA LYS A 290 -24.96 -14.79 13.55
C LYS A 290 -23.94 -13.80 12.98
N GLY A 291 -23.83 -12.60 13.55
CA GLY A 291 -22.91 -11.54 13.11
C GLY A 291 -21.66 -11.35 13.96
N THR A 292 -21.56 -12.00 15.13
CA THR A 292 -20.38 -11.93 16.00
C THR A 292 -19.16 -12.53 15.32
N HIS A 293 -18.00 -11.90 15.53
CA HIS A 293 -16.73 -12.42 15.02
C HIS A 293 -16.38 -13.74 15.73
N TRP A 294 -15.70 -14.64 15.02
CA TRP A 294 -15.38 -15.98 15.56
C TRP A 294 -14.50 -15.93 16.81
N SER A 295 -13.83 -14.82 17.11
CA SER A 295 -13.01 -14.65 18.32
C SER A 295 -13.83 -14.68 19.61
N GLU A 296 -15.09 -14.25 19.57
CA GLU A 296 -15.97 -14.16 20.74
C GLU A 296 -16.84 -15.42 20.89
N LYS A 297 -16.88 -16.28 19.87
CA LYS A 297 -17.72 -17.49 19.82
C LYS A 297 -17.02 -18.70 20.43
N LYS A 298 -17.80 -19.59 21.03
CA LYS A 298 -17.35 -20.93 21.44
C LYS A 298 -17.25 -21.86 20.23
N SER A 299 -16.35 -22.85 20.29
CA SER A 299 -16.13 -23.78 19.16
C SER A 299 -17.38 -24.61 18.81
N SER A 300 -18.24 -24.90 19.78
CA SER A 300 -19.48 -25.66 19.59
C SER A 300 -20.56 -24.88 18.84
N GLU A 301 -20.52 -23.55 18.91
CA GLU A 301 -21.51 -22.64 18.31
C GLU A 301 -21.08 -22.17 16.91
N MET A 302 -19.88 -22.56 16.47
CA MET A 302 -19.31 -22.16 15.18
C MET A 302 -20.02 -22.84 14.01
N THR A 303 -20.58 -22.03 13.12
CA THR A 303 -21.19 -22.52 11.88
C THR A 303 -20.14 -22.72 10.77
N LYS A 304 -20.50 -23.43 9.69
CA LYS A 304 -19.64 -23.55 8.49
C LYS A 304 -19.25 -22.18 7.91
N ARG A 305 -20.11 -21.16 8.04
CA ARG A 305 -19.83 -19.78 7.63
C ARG A 305 -18.74 -19.16 8.50
N ASP A 306 -18.82 -19.30 9.81
CA ASP A 306 -17.81 -18.76 10.72
C ASP A 306 -16.44 -19.41 10.47
N TRP A 307 -16.39 -20.71 10.19
CA TRP A 307 -15.16 -21.39 9.79
C TRP A 307 -14.62 -20.95 8.42
N LYS A 308 -15.48 -20.42 7.54
CA LYS A 308 -15.03 -19.80 6.29
C LYS A 308 -14.39 -18.45 6.57
N ILE A 309 -15.03 -17.61 7.40
CA ILE A 309 -14.50 -16.30 7.83
C ILE A 309 -13.17 -16.49 8.58
N PHE A 310 -13.09 -17.46 9.49
CA PHE A 310 -11.85 -17.80 10.19
C PHE A 310 -10.70 -18.12 9.22
N ARG A 311 -10.97 -18.93 8.19
CA ARG A 311 -9.96 -19.25 7.17
C ARG A 311 -9.60 -18.03 6.32
N GLU A 312 -10.55 -17.17 6.00
CA GLU A 312 -10.30 -15.93 5.26
C GLU A 312 -9.43 -14.96 6.06
N ASP A 313 -9.74 -14.74 7.33
CA ASP A 313 -8.97 -13.88 8.25
C ASP A 313 -7.55 -14.42 8.46
N MET A 314 -7.41 -15.74 8.60
CA MET A 314 -6.11 -16.41 8.74
C MET A 314 -5.41 -16.67 7.39
N LYS A 315 -6.00 -16.24 6.28
CA LYS A 315 -5.53 -16.42 4.90
C LYS A 315 -5.21 -17.88 4.53
N ILE A 316 -6.03 -18.82 5.01
CA ILE A 316 -5.89 -20.25 4.77
C ILE A 316 -6.78 -20.65 3.58
N TYR A 317 -6.17 -21.07 2.49
CA TYR A 317 -6.85 -21.60 1.31
C TYR A 317 -6.72 -23.12 1.26
N LEU A 318 -7.84 -23.79 0.99
CA LEU A 318 -7.92 -25.26 0.94
C LEU A 318 -8.23 -25.73 -0.48
N ARG A 319 -7.57 -26.81 -0.91
CA ARG A 319 -8.00 -27.61 -2.07
C ARG A 319 -7.95 -29.11 -1.74
N GLY A 320 -8.87 -29.88 -2.29
CA GLY A 320 -8.92 -31.34 -2.13
C GLY A 320 -9.75 -31.83 -0.95
N GLY A 321 -10.76 -32.66 -1.26
CA GLY A 321 -11.52 -33.50 -0.33
C GLY A 321 -12.16 -32.84 0.91
N ARG A 322 -12.69 -33.68 1.82
CA ARG A 322 -13.27 -33.25 3.10
C ARG A 322 -12.15 -32.96 4.11
N VAL A 323 -11.84 -31.69 4.32
CA VAL A 323 -10.82 -31.25 5.28
C VAL A 323 -11.46 -31.00 6.67
N PRO A 324 -10.86 -31.47 7.78
CA PRO A 324 -11.34 -31.24 9.12
C PRO A 324 -11.32 -29.76 9.52
N ILE A 325 -12.06 -29.45 10.57
CA ILE A 325 -12.17 -28.11 11.14
C ILE A 325 -10.81 -27.71 11.74
N PRO A 326 -10.31 -26.48 11.49
CA PRO A 326 -9.06 -26.02 12.08
C PRO A 326 -9.20 -25.76 13.59
N CYS A 327 -8.14 -25.99 14.36
CA CYS A 327 -8.13 -25.63 15.79
C CYS A 327 -7.76 -24.15 15.97
N ARG A 328 -8.46 -23.41 16.84
CA ARG A 328 -8.18 -21.97 17.07
C ARG A 328 -7.18 -21.77 18.21
N THR A 329 -7.25 -22.64 19.22
CA THR A 329 -6.34 -22.67 20.36
C THR A 329 -5.78 -24.08 20.54
N TRP A 330 -4.66 -24.20 21.25
CA TRP A 330 -4.09 -25.51 21.57
C TRP A 330 -5.05 -26.40 22.37
N ALA A 331 -5.89 -25.80 23.22
CA ALA A 331 -6.90 -26.53 23.99
C ALA A 331 -8.00 -27.16 23.10
N GLU A 332 -8.26 -26.61 21.92
CA GLU A 332 -9.21 -27.17 20.94
C GLU A 332 -8.55 -28.19 20.00
N SER A 333 -7.24 -28.40 20.11
CA SER A 333 -6.52 -29.30 19.22
C SER A 333 -6.74 -30.77 19.61
N PRO A 334 -6.68 -31.71 18.65
CA PRO A 334 -6.82 -33.15 18.92
C PRO A 334 -5.58 -33.78 19.56
N LEU A 335 -4.71 -33.00 20.22
CA LEU A 335 -3.43 -33.46 20.76
C LEU A 335 -3.57 -33.98 22.20
N PRO A 336 -2.76 -34.99 22.60
CA PRO A 336 -2.67 -35.47 23.98
C PRO A 336 -2.27 -34.37 24.98
N VAL A 337 -2.75 -34.49 26.22
CA VAL A 337 -2.49 -33.54 27.31
C VAL A 337 -1.00 -33.38 27.61
N GLU A 338 -0.22 -34.44 27.48
CA GLU A 338 1.24 -34.43 27.68
C GLU A 338 1.94 -33.52 26.66
N LEU A 339 1.54 -33.60 25.39
CA LEU A 339 2.08 -32.72 24.36
C LEU A 339 1.61 -31.28 24.55
N LEU A 340 0.38 -31.05 25.01
CA LEU A 340 -0.11 -29.70 25.34
C LEU A 340 0.72 -29.04 26.45
N LYS A 341 1.14 -29.81 27.47
CA LYS A 341 2.05 -29.32 28.52
C LYS A 341 3.42 -28.95 27.93
N ALA A 342 4.00 -29.83 27.12
CA ALA A 342 5.29 -29.57 26.47
C ALA A 342 5.24 -28.35 25.54
N ILE A 343 4.16 -28.16 24.79
CA ILE A 343 3.95 -26.97 23.93
C ILE A 343 3.95 -25.69 24.78
N ASN A 344 3.32 -25.72 25.96
CA ASN A 344 3.28 -24.58 26.87
C ASN A 344 4.66 -24.28 27.49
N GLU A 345 5.41 -25.32 27.88
CA GLU A 345 6.78 -25.18 28.41
C GLU A 345 7.76 -24.60 27.38
N VAL A 346 7.63 -25.00 26.11
CA VAL A 346 8.45 -24.47 25.00
C VAL A 346 8.06 -23.02 24.63
N GLY A 347 6.91 -22.53 25.12
CA GLY A 347 6.47 -21.14 24.92
C GLY A 347 5.66 -20.90 23.65
N TYR A 348 5.07 -21.93 23.04
CA TYR A 348 4.17 -21.76 21.90
C TYR A 348 2.77 -21.30 22.38
N ILE A 349 2.58 -20.00 22.55
CA ILE A 349 1.34 -19.42 23.12
C ILE A 349 0.10 -19.74 22.28
N ARG A 350 0.19 -19.62 20.95
CA ARG A 350 -0.92 -19.88 20.01
C ARG A 350 -0.44 -20.64 18.77
N PRO A 351 -1.28 -21.52 18.19
CA PRO A 351 -0.94 -22.19 16.95
C PRO A 351 -0.87 -21.19 15.79
N THR A 352 0.08 -21.39 14.87
CA THR A 352 0.17 -20.59 13.63
C THR A 352 -0.87 -21.05 12.60
N PRO A 353 -1.24 -20.25 11.57
CA PRO A 353 -2.27 -20.63 10.60
C PRO A 353 -2.03 -22.01 9.95
N ILE A 354 -0.77 -22.41 9.73
CA ILE A 354 -0.45 -23.74 9.16
C ILE A 354 -0.71 -24.85 10.16
N GLN A 355 -0.34 -24.63 11.42
CA GLN A 355 -0.54 -25.59 12.50
C GLN A 355 -2.03 -25.81 12.74
N MET A 356 -2.81 -24.72 12.77
CA MET A 356 -4.26 -24.73 13.00
C MET A 356 -5.00 -25.68 12.05
N GLN A 357 -4.60 -25.73 10.78
CA GLN A 357 -5.28 -26.54 9.76
C GLN A 357 -4.57 -27.84 9.42
N ALA A 358 -3.24 -27.90 9.46
CA ALA A 358 -2.47 -29.09 9.10
C ALA A 358 -2.47 -30.15 10.22
N ILE A 359 -2.46 -29.75 11.50
CA ILE A 359 -2.46 -30.70 12.61
C ILE A 359 -3.75 -31.56 12.60
N PRO A 360 -4.97 -30.99 12.52
CA PRO A 360 -6.17 -31.80 12.40
C PRO A 360 -6.17 -32.74 11.19
N VAL A 361 -5.66 -32.28 10.04
CA VAL A 361 -5.56 -33.11 8.81
C VAL A 361 -4.62 -34.30 9.01
N ALA A 362 -3.44 -34.07 9.58
CA ALA A 362 -2.47 -35.12 9.85
C ALA A 362 -2.98 -36.13 10.89
N MET A 363 -3.73 -35.65 11.89
CA MET A 363 -4.39 -36.50 12.89
C MET A 363 -5.52 -37.36 12.30
N GLU A 364 -6.12 -36.94 11.18
CA GLU A 364 -7.02 -37.80 10.41
C GLU A 364 -6.31 -38.87 9.58
N GLN A 365 -4.98 -38.93 9.66
CA GLN A 365 -4.12 -39.81 8.88
C GLN A 365 -4.19 -39.53 7.38
N ARG A 366 -4.52 -38.30 6.97
CA ARG A 366 -4.56 -37.87 5.57
C ARG A 366 -3.20 -37.35 5.10
N ASP A 367 -2.88 -37.59 3.83
CA ASP A 367 -1.73 -36.95 3.18
C ASP A 367 -2.02 -35.46 3.01
N LEU A 368 -0.99 -34.62 3.10
CA LEU A 368 -1.18 -33.17 3.00
C LEU A 368 -0.02 -32.48 2.29
N ILE A 369 -0.36 -31.37 1.65
CA ILE A 369 0.58 -30.43 1.03
C ILE A 369 0.38 -29.07 1.70
N GLY A 370 1.31 -28.68 2.55
CA GLY A 370 1.34 -27.39 3.22
C GLY A 370 2.21 -26.38 2.47
N ILE A 371 1.58 -25.38 1.86
CA ILE A 371 2.25 -24.26 1.20
C ILE A 371 2.25 -23.08 2.15
N ALA A 372 3.41 -22.75 2.69
CA ALA A 372 3.58 -21.59 3.57
C ALA A 372 5.04 -21.13 3.60
N GLU A 373 5.27 -19.85 3.87
CA GLU A 373 6.62 -19.29 3.95
C GLU A 373 7.45 -19.87 5.13
N THR A 374 8.77 -19.68 5.10
CA THR A 374 9.63 -20.03 6.24
C THR A 374 9.31 -19.13 7.45
N GLY A 375 9.37 -19.68 8.67
CA GLY A 375 8.92 -18.97 9.88
C GLY A 375 7.41 -19.07 10.17
N SER A 376 6.60 -19.61 9.26
CA SER A 376 5.15 -19.82 9.50
C SER A 376 4.82 -20.96 10.47
N GLY A 377 5.81 -21.62 11.07
CA GLY A 377 5.60 -22.71 12.04
C GLY A 377 5.39 -24.10 11.44
N LYS A 378 5.82 -24.34 10.18
CA LYS A 378 5.70 -25.63 9.49
C LYS A 378 6.32 -26.80 10.26
N THR A 379 7.44 -26.58 10.95
CA THR A 379 8.16 -27.61 11.72
C THR A 379 7.26 -28.25 12.78
N ALA A 380 6.65 -27.45 13.65
CA ALA A 380 5.74 -27.99 14.65
C ALA A 380 4.47 -28.60 14.03
N ALA A 381 4.03 -28.11 12.86
CA ALA A 381 2.83 -28.62 12.20
C ALA A 381 2.93 -30.11 11.80
N TYR A 382 4.12 -30.59 11.36
CA TYR A 382 4.33 -32.01 11.06
C TYR A 382 4.88 -32.81 12.23
N MET A 383 5.65 -32.18 13.12
CA MET A 383 6.23 -32.87 14.27
C MET A 383 5.18 -33.25 15.31
N LEU A 384 4.20 -32.39 15.61
CA LEU A 384 3.21 -32.66 16.67
C LEU A 384 2.34 -33.89 16.39
N PRO A 385 1.80 -34.10 15.17
CA PRO A 385 1.12 -35.35 14.83
C PRO A 385 2.05 -36.58 14.90
N MET A 386 3.32 -36.43 14.49
CA MET A 386 4.31 -37.52 14.58
C MET A 386 4.61 -37.91 16.03
N LEU A 387 4.81 -36.93 16.91
CA LEU A 387 5.03 -37.17 18.34
C LEU A 387 3.81 -37.79 18.99
N THR A 388 2.61 -37.39 18.58
CA THR A 388 1.36 -38.01 19.04
C THR A 388 1.30 -39.49 18.65
N TYR A 389 1.76 -39.83 17.44
CA TYR A 389 1.86 -41.21 16.99
C TYR A 389 2.88 -42.00 17.80
N VAL A 390 4.09 -41.47 18.00
CA VAL A 390 5.16 -42.14 18.76
C VAL A 390 4.73 -42.36 20.22
N ASN A 391 4.08 -41.38 20.84
CA ASN A 391 3.59 -41.50 22.21
C ASN A 391 2.45 -42.52 22.37
N ALA A 392 1.73 -42.82 21.29
CA ALA A 392 0.67 -43.82 21.29
C ALA A 392 1.19 -45.26 21.03
N LEU A 393 2.49 -45.44 20.80
CA LEU A 393 3.10 -46.76 20.66
C LEU A 393 3.29 -47.41 22.05
N PRO A 394 3.25 -48.74 22.16
CA PRO A 394 3.48 -49.44 23.42
C PRO A 394 4.83 -49.06 24.06
N ALA A 395 4.89 -49.07 25.41
CA ALA A 395 6.14 -48.87 26.13
C ALA A 395 7.14 -49.99 25.83
N LEU A 396 8.44 -49.69 25.88
CA LEU A 396 9.49 -50.68 25.67
C LEU A 396 9.48 -51.74 26.77
N ASP A 397 9.44 -53.02 26.38
CA ASP A 397 9.72 -54.15 27.27
C ASP A 397 11.22 -54.50 27.24
N ASN A 398 11.72 -55.16 28.30
CA ASN A 398 13.14 -55.56 28.43
C ASN A 398 13.65 -56.45 27.28
N VAL A 399 12.76 -57.08 26.51
CA VAL A 399 13.09 -57.93 25.35
C VAL A 399 13.24 -57.10 24.06
N THR A 400 12.51 -55.99 23.94
CA THR A 400 12.52 -55.08 22.78
C THR A 400 13.50 -53.92 22.94
N ALA A 401 14.16 -53.82 24.11
CA ALA A 401 15.09 -52.75 24.46
C ALA A 401 16.40 -52.77 23.64
N GLU A 402 16.86 -53.94 23.18
CA GLU A 402 18.13 -54.08 22.45
C GLU A 402 18.02 -53.73 20.95
N ASP A 403 16.83 -53.83 20.35
CA ASP A 403 16.61 -53.61 18.90
C ASP A 403 16.20 -52.18 18.52
N GLY A 404 15.93 -51.30 19.50
CA GLY A 404 15.38 -49.95 19.23
C GLY A 404 13.95 -50.03 18.64
N PRO A 405 12.92 -50.27 19.47
CA PRO A 405 11.66 -50.86 19.02
C PRO A 405 10.76 -49.90 18.23
N TYR A 406 10.87 -48.60 18.43
CA TYR A 406 10.12 -47.63 17.62
C TYR A 406 10.67 -47.51 16.21
N VAL A 407 11.96 -47.78 16.00
CA VAL A 407 12.61 -47.58 14.71
C VAL A 407 12.21 -48.68 13.74
N ASN A 408 12.22 -49.95 14.16
CA ASN A 408 11.85 -51.07 13.28
C ASN A 408 10.35 -51.04 12.92
N GLU A 409 9.46 -50.75 13.87
CA GLU A 409 8.02 -50.60 13.59
C GLU A 409 7.73 -49.45 12.60
N VAL A 410 8.52 -48.37 12.67
CA VAL A 410 8.40 -47.23 11.77
C VAL A 410 9.04 -47.55 10.42
N LEU A 411 10.22 -48.18 10.40
CA LEU A 411 10.95 -48.60 9.19
C LEU A 411 10.19 -49.65 8.38
N ASP A 412 9.49 -50.58 9.04
CA ASP A 412 8.63 -51.58 8.38
C ASP A 412 7.43 -50.95 7.69
N ARG A 413 7.02 -49.75 8.12
CA ARG A 413 5.87 -49.00 7.57
C ARG A 413 6.25 -47.88 6.61
N ILE A 414 7.55 -47.57 6.51
CA ILE A 414 8.12 -46.63 5.54
C ILE A 414 8.11 -47.12 4.06
N PRO A 415 8.10 -48.42 3.70
CA PRO A 415 8.24 -48.85 2.32
C PRO A 415 7.19 -48.23 1.39
N ALA A 416 7.58 -47.97 0.14
CA ALA A 416 6.70 -47.38 -0.87
C ALA A 416 5.52 -48.28 -1.28
N SER A 417 5.50 -49.54 -0.84
CA SER A 417 4.38 -50.47 -1.01
C SER A 417 3.21 -50.19 -0.06
N ASN A 418 3.43 -49.50 1.07
CA ASN A 418 2.38 -49.21 2.07
C ASN A 418 1.69 -47.85 1.83
N LEU A 419 1.34 -47.59 0.56
CA LEU A 419 0.62 -46.38 0.15
C LEU A 419 -0.89 -46.66 0.05
N LYS A 420 -1.70 -45.62 0.25
CA LYS A 420 -3.14 -45.66 0.01
C LYS A 420 -3.48 -45.78 -1.49
N SER A 421 -4.73 -46.13 -1.78
CA SER A 421 -5.29 -46.08 -3.15
C SER A 421 -5.20 -44.67 -3.74
N LEU A 422 -5.23 -44.59 -5.07
CA LEU A 422 -5.30 -43.32 -5.81
C LEU A 422 -6.74 -42.81 -5.91
N ASP A 423 -7.73 -43.68 -5.72
CA ASP A 423 -9.15 -43.31 -5.76
C ASP A 423 -9.59 -42.71 -4.42
N GLU A 424 -10.26 -41.55 -4.47
CA GLU A 424 -10.62 -40.77 -3.27
C GLU A 424 -11.55 -41.52 -2.32
N ASP A 425 -12.52 -42.26 -2.85
CA ASP A 425 -13.50 -43.00 -2.04
C ASP A 425 -12.85 -44.19 -1.32
N GLU A 426 -12.01 -44.95 -2.02
CA GLU A 426 -11.27 -46.06 -1.42
C GLU A 426 -10.24 -45.57 -0.39
N ALA A 427 -9.54 -44.46 -0.70
CA ALA A 427 -8.61 -43.83 0.23
C ALA A 427 -9.33 -43.38 1.52
N THR A 428 -10.57 -42.89 1.42
CA THR A 428 -11.38 -42.48 2.57
C THR A 428 -11.78 -43.68 3.45
N GLU A 429 -12.12 -44.82 2.85
CA GLU A 429 -12.39 -46.05 3.60
C GLU A 429 -11.11 -46.62 4.25
N GLN A 430 -9.97 -46.52 3.55
CA GLN A 430 -8.66 -46.87 4.10
C GLN A 430 -8.27 -45.98 5.29
N GLU A 431 -8.64 -44.70 5.27
CA GLU A 431 -8.45 -43.78 6.41
C GLU A 431 -9.31 -44.17 7.61
N LYS A 432 -10.58 -44.52 7.39
CA LYS A 432 -11.48 -44.97 8.47
C LYS A 432 -10.99 -46.28 9.10
N THR A 433 -10.55 -47.25 8.28
CA THR A 433 -10.02 -48.53 8.77
C THR A 433 -8.68 -48.37 9.50
N SER A 434 -7.86 -47.41 9.08
CA SER A 434 -6.60 -47.07 9.77
C SER A 434 -6.83 -46.39 11.12
N LYS A 435 -7.85 -45.53 11.25
CA LYS A 435 -8.30 -44.96 12.55
C LYS A 435 -8.82 -46.03 13.50
N GLN A 436 -9.48 -47.08 12.98
CA GLN A 436 -9.95 -48.23 13.77
C GLN A 436 -8.82 -49.17 14.21
N GLY A 437 -7.55 -48.87 13.87
CA GLY A 437 -6.39 -49.67 14.29
C GLY A 437 -6.19 -50.97 13.52
N LYS A 438 -6.98 -51.24 12.47
CA LYS A 438 -6.92 -52.51 11.72
C LYS A 438 -5.71 -52.60 10.80
N LYS A 439 -5.43 -51.54 10.04
CA LYS A 439 -4.30 -51.48 9.11
C LYS A 439 -3.85 -50.02 8.92
N ARG A 440 -2.58 -49.73 9.25
CA ARG A 440 -2.02 -48.38 9.17
C ARG A 440 -1.21 -48.18 7.89
N TYR A 441 -1.59 -47.17 7.12
CA TYR A 441 -0.90 -46.77 5.89
C TYR A 441 0.13 -45.68 6.16
N ARG A 442 1.12 -45.56 5.27
CA ARG A 442 2.11 -44.47 5.32
C ARG A 442 1.42 -43.13 5.03
N ILE A 443 1.62 -42.16 5.93
CA ILE A 443 1.16 -40.78 5.75
C ILE A 443 2.32 -39.96 5.20
N THR A 444 2.10 -39.29 4.07
CA THR A 444 3.10 -38.42 3.45
C THR A 444 2.67 -36.97 3.59
N GLN A 445 3.49 -36.16 4.26
CA GLN A 445 3.28 -34.72 4.39
C GLN A 445 4.37 -33.98 3.62
N MET A 446 3.98 -33.08 2.72
CA MET A 446 4.91 -32.23 1.98
C MET A 446 4.71 -30.78 2.38
N PHE A 447 5.77 -30.15 2.87
CA PHE A 447 5.77 -28.73 3.21
C PHE A 447 6.71 -27.96 2.29
N SER A 448 6.20 -26.93 1.62
CA SER A 448 6.99 -26.10 0.72
C SER A 448 6.61 -24.63 0.85
N ALA A 449 7.52 -23.73 0.50
CA ALA A 449 7.21 -22.31 0.34
C ALA A 449 6.57 -22.02 -1.03
N THR A 450 7.02 -22.74 -2.06
CA THR A 450 6.59 -22.58 -3.46
C THR A 450 6.16 -23.93 -4.04
N MET A 451 5.40 -23.91 -5.14
CA MET A 451 4.97 -25.13 -5.84
C MET A 451 5.41 -25.13 -7.31
N PRO A 452 6.73 -25.23 -7.59
CA PRO A 452 7.21 -25.39 -8.96
C PRO A 452 6.86 -26.78 -9.51
N THR A 453 6.89 -26.92 -10.83
CA THR A 453 6.54 -28.17 -11.53
C THR A 453 7.38 -29.38 -11.07
N ALA A 454 8.62 -29.16 -10.66
CA ALA A 454 9.48 -30.21 -10.11
C ALA A 454 8.96 -30.75 -8.76
N VAL A 455 8.51 -29.87 -7.87
CA VAL A 455 7.93 -30.23 -6.57
C VAL A 455 6.55 -30.85 -6.78
N GLU A 456 5.75 -30.34 -7.71
CA GLU A 456 4.46 -30.92 -8.07
C GLU A 456 4.61 -32.36 -8.59
N ARG A 457 5.62 -32.62 -9.44
CA ARG A 457 5.94 -33.98 -9.91
C ARG A 457 6.33 -34.90 -8.75
N LEU A 458 7.07 -34.40 -7.76
CA LEU A 458 7.40 -35.15 -6.56
C LEU A 458 6.14 -35.43 -5.73
N ALA A 459 5.26 -34.43 -5.60
CA ALA A 459 4.01 -34.56 -4.88
C ALA A 459 3.12 -35.65 -5.48
N ARG A 460 2.94 -35.66 -6.79
CA ARG A 460 2.17 -36.70 -7.51
C ARG A 460 2.77 -38.09 -7.36
N LYS A 461 4.10 -38.21 -7.24
CA LYS A 461 4.75 -39.51 -7.07
C LYS A 461 4.47 -40.10 -5.68
N TYR A 462 4.60 -39.30 -4.63
CA TYR A 462 4.62 -39.79 -3.25
C TYR A 462 3.29 -39.68 -2.51
N LEU A 463 2.47 -38.65 -2.78
CA LEU A 463 1.23 -38.41 -2.06
C LEU A 463 0.03 -39.10 -2.73
N ARG A 464 -1.00 -39.37 -1.94
CA ARG A 464 -2.29 -39.94 -2.36
C ARG A 464 -3.44 -39.08 -1.86
N CYS A 465 -4.26 -38.57 -2.77
CA CYS A 465 -5.40 -37.67 -2.49
C CYS A 465 -5.12 -36.61 -1.40
N PRO A 466 -4.01 -35.84 -1.51
CA PRO A 466 -3.58 -34.97 -0.42
C PRO A 466 -4.52 -33.79 -0.22
N ALA A 467 -4.68 -33.35 1.03
CA ALA A 467 -5.26 -32.05 1.34
C ALA A 467 -4.23 -30.95 1.05
N TYR A 468 -4.56 -30.03 0.15
CA TYR A 468 -3.75 -28.85 -0.13
C TYR A 468 -4.17 -27.73 0.82
N ILE A 469 -3.20 -27.23 1.57
CA ILE A 469 -3.36 -26.12 2.52
C ILE A 469 -2.36 -25.04 2.10
N SER A 470 -2.84 -23.89 1.66
CA SER A 470 -2.00 -22.75 1.32
C SER A 470 -2.26 -21.60 2.29
N ILE A 471 -1.21 -20.91 2.73
CA ILE A 471 -1.33 -19.74 3.60
C ILE A 471 -0.82 -18.52 2.88
N GLY A 472 -1.67 -17.49 2.85
CA GLY A 472 -1.47 -16.35 1.99
C GLY A 472 -1.64 -16.71 0.53
N ASP A 473 -1.42 -15.71 -0.32
CA ASP A 473 -1.47 -15.88 -1.77
C ASP A 473 -0.24 -16.69 -2.21
N PRO A 474 -0.42 -17.89 -2.79
CA PRO A 474 0.69 -18.72 -3.21
C PRO A 474 1.51 -18.00 -4.29
N GLY A 475 2.76 -17.65 -3.97
CA GLY A 475 3.67 -16.96 -4.88
C GLY A 475 3.61 -15.43 -4.82
N ALA A 476 2.68 -14.84 -4.07
CA ALA A 476 2.81 -13.42 -3.72
C ALA A 476 4.00 -13.29 -2.78
N GLY A 477 4.98 -12.46 -3.15
CA GLY A 477 6.02 -12.06 -2.21
C GLY A 477 5.39 -11.27 -1.07
N LYS A 478 6.16 -11.07 0.01
CA LYS A 478 5.77 -10.12 1.04
C LYS A 478 5.67 -8.72 0.41
N LYS A 479 4.45 -8.19 0.32
CA LYS A 479 4.18 -6.79 -0.11
C LYS A 479 4.84 -5.76 0.81
N ASP A 480 5.19 -6.16 2.03
CA ASP A 480 5.83 -5.31 3.05
C ASP A 480 7.33 -5.07 2.78
N ILE A 481 7.91 -5.76 1.79
CA ILE A 481 9.31 -5.57 1.40
C ILE A 481 9.35 -4.64 0.19
N GLU A 482 9.97 -3.47 0.36
CA GLU A 482 10.32 -2.58 -0.74
C GLU A 482 11.50 -3.18 -1.52
N GLN A 483 11.30 -3.41 -2.80
CA GLN A 483 12.31 -4.06 -3.65
C GLN A 483 12.86 -3.06 -4.66
N ARG A 484 14.16 -2.77 -4.56
CA ARG A 484 14.88 -1.88 -5.48
C ARG A 484 15.81 -2.70 -6.35
N VAL A 485 15.57 -2.69 -7.65
CA VAL A 485 16.46 -3.34 -8.62
C VAL A 485 17.32 -2.26 -9.29
N VAL A 486 18.63 -2.39 -9.18
CA VAL A 486 19.60 -1.48 -9.78
C VAL A 486 20.30 -2.19 -10.93
N TRP A 487 20.11 -1.69 -12.14
CA TRP A 487 20.81 -2.20 -13.31
C TRP A 487 22.26 -1.71 -13.31
N THR A 488 23.24 -2.62 -13.34
CA THR A 488 24.66 -2.27 -13.28
C THR A 488 25.55 -3.21 -14.11
N SER A 489 26.83 -2.87 -14.21
CA SER A 489 27.87 -3.72 -14.78
C SER A 489 28.74 -4.32 -13.68
N GLU A 490 29.37 -5.46 -13.95
CA GLU A 490 30.16 -6.20 -12.95
C GLU A 490 31.25 -5.34 -12.29
N GLY A 491 31.96 -4.53 -13.09
CA GLY A 491 32.98 -3.60 -12.58
C GLY A 491 32.43 -2.44 -11.73
N SER A 492 31.13 -2.16 -11.81
CA SER A 492 30.48 -1.06 -11.08
C SER A 492 29.73 -1.54 -9.82
N LYS A 493 29.55 -2.85 -9.63
CA LYS A 493 28.84 -3.42 -8.47
C LYS A 493 29.42 -2.94 -7.13
N ARG A 494 30.75 -2.90 -6.98
CA ARG A 494 31.40 -2.43 -5.74
C ARG A 494 31.13 -0.95 -5.45
N LYS A 495 31.11 -0.11 -6.49
CA LYS A 495 30.80 1.32 -6.34
C LYS A 495 29.34 1.51 -5.94
N GLN A 496 28.43 0.78 -6.57
CA GLN A 496 27.01 0.78 -6.23
C GLN A 496 26.78 0.27 -4.80
N LEU A 497 27.44 -0.82 -4.40
CA LEU A 497 27.38 -1.32 -3.02
C LEU A 497 27.85 -0.26 -2.01
N LYS A 498 28.93 0.47 -2.31
CA LYS A 498 29.41 1.57 -1.46
C LYS A 498 28.38 2.70 -1.32
N GLU A 499 27.69 3.04 -2.39
CA GLU A 499 26.59 4.01 -2.33
C GLU A 499 25.44 3.48 -1.49
N VAL A 500 25.09 2.20 -1.64
CA VAL A 500 24.03 1.53 -0.88
C VAL A 500 24.32 1.52 0.63
N LEU A 501 25.54 1.14 1.01
CA LEU A 501 25.95 1.07 2.42
C LEU A 501 25.96 2.42 3.11
N ARG A 502 26.13 3.54 2.39
CA ARG A 502 26.17 4.90 2.98
C ARG A 502 24.83 5.39 3.52
N TYR A 503 23.71 4.94 2.94
CA TYR A 503 22.37 5.38 3.34
C TYR A 503 21.60 4.31 4.11
N THR A 504 22.21 3.15 4.35
CA THR A 504 21.55 2.01 4.99
C THR A 504 21.92 1.92 6.46
N GLU A 505 20.94 1.67 7.31
CA GLU A 505 21.13 1.40 8.73
C GLU A 505 21.34 -0.11 9.00
N PRO A 506 22.21 -0.49 9.96
CA PRO A 506 22.36 -1.87 10.39
C PRO A 506 21.12 -2.39 11.15
N PRO A 507 20.86 -3.70 11.18
CA PRO A 507 21.65 -4.80 10.59
C PRO A 507 21.41 -5.03 9.08
N ILE A 508 22.49 -5.32 8.34
CA ILE A 508 22.49 -5.55 6.88
C ILE A 508 22.98 -6.96 6.54
N ILE A 509 22.32 -7.62 5.59
CA ILE A 509 22.83 -8.87 4.98
C ILE A 509 23.14 -8.66 3.50
N ILE A 510 24.33 -9.10 3.08
CA ILE A 510 24.76 -9.10 1.68
C ILE A 510 24.88 -10.53 1.19
N PHE A 511 24.14 -10.88 0.14
CA PHE A 511 24.19 -12.20 -0.48
C PHE A 511 25.10 -12.23 -1.71
N VAL A 512 25.95 -13.26 -1.77
CA VAL A 512 26.80 -13.59 -2.91
C VAL A 512 26.65 -15.07 -3.28
N ASN A 513 26.89 -15.40 -4.55
CA ASN A 513 26.69 -16.76 -5.04
C ASN A 513 27.86 -17.70 -4.68
N VAL A 514 29.08 -17.17 -4.64
CA VAL A 514 30.32 -17.97 -4.53
C VAL A 514 31.01 -17.74 -3.18
N LYS A 515 31.44 -18.83 -2.53
CA LYS A 515 32.12 -18.78 -1.21
C LYS A 515 33.37 -17.88 -1.22
N LYS A 516 34.24 -18.03 -2.24
CA LYS A 516 35.44 -17.19 -2.40
C LYS A 516 35.11 -15.70 -2.55
N ALA A 517 34.00 -15.39 -3.23
CA ALA A 517 33.56 -14.00 -3.40
C ALA A 517 33.12 -13.40 -2.06
N ALA A 518 32.52 -14.20 -1.17
CA ALA A 518 32.14 -13.76 0.18
C ALA A 518 33.35 -13.31 1.01
N ASP A 519 34.43 -14.11 1.04
CA ASP A 519 35.65 -13.75 1.77
C ASP A 519 36.32 -12.48 1.19
N VAL A 520 36.39 -12.38 -0.15
CA VAL A 520 36.99 -11.21 -0.82
C VAL A 520 36.16 -9.96 -0.59
N LEU A 521 34.83 -10.06 -0.68
CA LEU A 521 33.93 -8.95 -0.46
C LEU A 521 33.95 -8.52 1.01
N GLY A 522 33.97 -9.48 1.95
CA GLY A 522 34.07 -9.19 3.38
C GLY A 522 35.30 -8.37 3.73
N LYS A 523 36.49 -8.80 3.27
CA LYS A 523 37.75 -8.05 3.47
C LYS A 523 37.73 -6.66 2.84
N TRP A 524 37.07 -6.51 1.70
CA TRP A 524 36.97 -5.21 1.04
C TRP A 524 36.06 -4.24 1.82
N ILE A 525 34.93 -4.71 2.34
CA ILE A 525 34.01 -3.90 3.15
C ILE A 525 34.66 -3.53 4.50
N GLU A 526 35.41 -4.46 5.10
CA GLU A 526 36.20 -4.20 6.31
C GLU A 526 37.25 -3.10 6.08
N GLY A 527 37.92 -3.09 4.91
CA GLY A 527 38.83 -2.02 4.50
C GLY A 527 38.17 -0.66 4.23
N GLU A 528 36.85 -0.62 4.02
CA GLU A 528 36.06 0.60 3.89
C GLU A 528 35.57 1.13 5.27
N GLY A 529 35.89 0.43 6.37
CA GLY A 529 35.64 0.88 7.73
C GLY A 529 34.34 0.35 8.37
N TYR A 530 33.71 -0.68 7.80
CA TYR A 530 32.51 -1.30 8.38
C TYR A 530 32.83 -2.61 9.10
N SER A 531 32.08 -2.88 10.16
CA SER A 531 32.13 -4.12 10.95
C SER A 531 31.47 -5.26 10.17
N VAL A 532 32.25 -6.25 9.72
CA VAL A 532 31.75 -7.31 8.82
C VAL A 532 31.98 -8.71 9.38
N SER A 533 30.93 -9.52 9.33
CA SER A 533 31.00 -10.97 9.53
C SER A 533 30.81 -11.70 8.20
N VAL A 534 31.58 -12.78 7.96
CA VAL A 534 31.47 -13.60 6.74
C VAL A 534 30.96 -14.99 7.07
N LEU A 535 29.95 -15.46 6.33
CA LEU A 535 29.27 -16.72 6.58
C LEU A 535 29.07 -17.53 5.30
N HIS A 536 29.82 -18.62 5.16
CA HIS A 536 29.64 -19.59 4.08
C HIS A 536 29.91 -21.02 4.57
N GLY A 537 29.44 -22.03 3.84
CA GLY A 537 29.62 -23.46 4.19
C GLY A 537 31.05 -23.98 3.99
N GLY A 538 32.06 -23.14 4.13
CA GLY A 538 33.47 -23.53 4.20
C GLY A 538 34.15 -23.07 5.50
N LYS A 539 33.44 -22.30 6.34
CA LYS A 539 33.86 -21.98 7.70
C LYS A 539 33.52 -23.15 8.62
N HIS A 540 34.34 -23.36 9.65
CA HIS A 540 34.02 -24.30 10.74
C HIS A 540 32.74 -23.89 11.46
N GLN A 541 32.00 -24.87 12.00
CA GLN A 541 30.71 -24.64 12.63
C GLN A 541 30.81 -23.67 13.81
N ASP A 542 31.82 -23.83 14.67
CA ASP A 542 32.07 -22.94 15.82
C ASP A 542 32.28 -21.48 15.38
N ALA A 543 33.06 -21.26 14.32
CA ALA A 543 33.28 -19.93 13.75
C ALA A 543 32.01 -19.35 13.12
N ARG A 544 31.12 -20.19 12.58
CA ARG A 544 29.82 -19.73 12.06
C ARG A 544 28.91 -19.28 13.20
N GLU A 545 28.87 -20.02 14.30
CA GLU A 545 28.06 -19.69 15.48
C GLU A 545 28.56 -18.42 16.15
N GLN A 546 29.87 -18.27 16.32
CA GLN A 546 30.47 -17.04 16.87
C GLN A 546 30.19 -15.81 16.00
N ASN A 547 30.37 -15.91 14.67
CA ASN A 547 30.07 -14.81 13.76
C ASN A 547 28.58 -14.45 13.77
N MET A 548 27.70 -15.44 13.95
CA MET A 548 26.26 -15.23 14.07
C MET A 548 25.89 -14.56 15.39
N GLU A 549 26.50 -14.96 16.49
CA GLU A 549 26.30 -14.35 17.80
C GLU A 549 26.77 -12.90 17.79
N ASN A 550 27.94 -12.63 17.20
CA ASN A 550 28.44 -11.26 17.01
C ASN A 550 27.48 -10.38 16.20
N PHE A 551 26.88 -10.93 15.15
CA PHE A 551 25.89 -10.22 14.35
C PHE A 551 24.58 -9.97 15.10
N ARG A 552 24.09 -10.95 15.87
CA ARG A 552 22.88 -10.81 16.69
C ARG A 552 23.05 -9.84 17.87
N ALA A 553 24.23 -9.84 18.49
CA ALA A 553 24.57 -8.93 19.57
C ALA A 553 24.83 -7.49 19.09
N GLY A 554 24.87 -7.26 17.77
CA GLY A 554 25.13 -5.94 17.18
C GLY A 554 26.60 -5.54 17.20
N TYR A 555 27.53 -6.46 17.42
CA TYR A 555 28.98 -6.20 17.30
C TYR A 555 29.42 -6.06 15.84
N THR A 556 28.66 -6.66 14.90
CA THR A 556 28.91 -6.49 13.46
C THR A 556 27.68 -5.99 12.74
N ASP A 557 27.85 -4.94 11.95
CA ASP A 557 26.79 -4.24 11.22
C ASP A 557 26.36 -4.96 9.94
N VAL A 558 27.32 -5.63 9.29
CA VAL A 558 27.14 -6.25 7.97
C VAL A 558 27.48 -7.74 8.02
N LEU A 559 26.59 -8.57 7.49
CA LEU A 559 26.83 -10.00 7.31
C LEU A 559 26.90 -10.35 5.82
N VAL A 560 28.05 -10.84 5.35
CA VAL A 560 28.20 -11.34 3.98
C VAL A 560 27.99 -12.85 3.96
N ALA A 561 26.99 -13.33 3.22
CA ALA A 561 26.61 -14.75 3.24
C ALA A 561 26.34 -15.37 1.86
N THR A 562 26.48 -16.70 1.77
CA THR A 562 26.03 -17.49 0.61
C THR A 562 24.71 -18.22 0.88
N ASP A 563 23.97 -18.59 -0.16
CA ASP A 563 22.64 -19.25 -0.05
C ASP A 563 22.63 -20.48 0.86
N VAL A 564 23.65 -21.33 0.73
CA VAL A 564 23.77 -22.59 1.48
C VAL A 564 23.84 -22.32 2.99
N ALA A 565 24.45 -21.20 3.37
CA ALA A 565 24.74 -20.91 4.75
C ALA A 565 23.65 -20.04 5.40
N GLY A 566 22.91 -19.25 4.61
CA GLY A 566 21.73 -18.52 5.05
C GLY A 566 20.45 -19.38 5.16
N ARG A 567 20.38 -20.53 4.48
CA ARG A 567 19.26 -21.48 4.63
C ARG A 567 19.36 -22.20 5.98
N GLY A 568 18.34 -22.07 6.82
CA GLY A 568 18.26 -22.74 8.13
C GLY A 568 18.90 -21.97 9.28
N LEU A 569 19.59 -20.86 9.04
CA LEU A 569 19.94 -19.91 10.09
C LEU A 569 18.75 -18.98 10.37
N ASP A 570 18.39 -18.89 11.64
CA ASP A 570 17.34 -18.03 12.17
C ASP A 570 17.88 -16.60 12.34
N ILE A 571 18.13 -15.93 11.22
CA ILE A 571 18.53 -14.53 11.20
C ILE A 571 17.30 -13.73 10.89
N ASP A 572 16.63 -13.32 11.95
CA ASP A 572 15.37 -12.62 11.90
C ASP A 572 15.58 -11.12 12.12
N ASP A 573 14.81 -10.33 11.38
CA ASP A 573 14.69 -8.87 11.55
C ASP A 573 15.85 -8.01 11.02
N VAL A 574 16.37 -8.38 9.84
CA VAL A 574 17.33 -7.56 9.10
C VAL A 574 16.62 -6.36 8.50
N GLN A 575 17.18 -5.16 8.59
CA GLN A 575 16.58 -3.96 8.00
C GLN A 575 16.74 -3.92 6.48
N HIS A 576 17.92 -4.27 5.97
CA HIS A 576 18.24 -4.24 4.55
C HIS A 576 18.92 -5.52 4.08
N VAL A 577 18.32 -6.17 3.08
CA VAL A 577 18.92 -7.27 2.33
C VAL A 577 19.49 -6.76 1.01
N ILE A 578 20.77 -7.01 0.76
CA ILE A 578 21.44 -6.62 -0.48
C ILE A 578 21.82 -7.88 -1.26
N ASN A 579 21.24 -8.07 -2.44
CA ASN A 579 21.68 -9.10 -3.38
C ASN A 579 22.81 -8.51 -4.24
N PHE A 580 24.06 -8.78 -3.85
CA PHE A 580 25.23 -8.35 -4.63
C PHE A 580 25.36 -9.15 -5.93
N ASP A 581 25.12 -10.47 -5.83
CA ASP A 581 24.93 -11.34 -6.98
C ASP A 581 23.48 -11.81 -7.03
N MET A 582 22.86 -11.78 -8.21
CA MET A 582 21.52 -12.33 -8.37
C MET A 582 21.53 -13.85 -8.21
N PRO A 583 20.54 -14.43 -7.49
CA PRO A 583 20.41 -15.87 -7.38
C PRO A 583 20.02 -16.49 -8.73
N LYS A 584 20.27 -17.80 -8.85
CA LYS A 584 19.96 -18.55 -10.09
C LYS A 584 18.47 -18.75 -10.34
N ASN A 585 17.65 -18.73 -9.29
CA ASN A 585 16.23 -19.01 -9.35
C ASN A 585 15.45 -17.96 -8.54
N ILE A 586 14.21 -17.70 -8.94
CA ILE A 586 13.32 -16.76 -8.22
C ILE A 586 12.99 -17.23 -6.80
N GLU A 587 12.97 -18.54 -6.55
CA GLU A 587 12.69 -19.07 -5.21
C GLU A 587 13.79 -18.68 -4.21
N ASP A 588 15.04 -18.73 -4.65
CA ASP A 588 16.20 -18.34 -3.86
C ASP A 588 16.18 -16.83 -3.61
N TYR A 589 15.78 -16.04 -4.61
CA TYR A 589 15.52 -14.61 -4.46
C TYR A 589 14.49 -14.32 -3.37
N THR A 590 13.33 -14.97 -3.43
CA THR A 590 12.27 -14.84 -2.43
C THR A 590 12.75 -15.23 -1.03
N HIS A 591 13.57 -16.29 -0.91
CA HIS A 591 14.16 -16.69 0.36
C HIS A 591 15.19 -15.70 0.92
N ARG A 592 15.96 -15.03 0.05
CA ARG A 592 16.93 -13.99 0.45
C ARG A 592 16.22 -12.75 0.95
N ILE A 593 15.28 -12.21 0.18
CA ILE A 593 14.53 -11.01 0.60
C ILE A 593 13.66 -11.29 1.83
N GLY A 594 13.18 -12.53 2.01
CA GLY A 594 12.43 -12.96 3.19
C GLY A 594 13.20 -12.92 4.53
N ARG A 595 14.48 -12.51 4.52
CA ARG A 595 15.27 -12.19 5.72
C ARG A 595 14.92 -10.82 6.32
N THR A 596 14.30 -9.94 5.53
CA THR A 596 13.71 -8.69 5.99
C THR A 596 12.18 -8.77 5.97
N GLY A 597 11.51 -7.75 6.52
CA GLY A 597 10.04 -7.65 6.53
C GLY A 597 9.36 -8.77 7.32
N ARG A 598 9.88 -9.10 8.51
CA ARG A 598 9.25 -10.05 9.44
C ARG A 598 8.44 -9.27 10.49
N ALA A 599 7.39 -9.91 11.03
CA ALA A 599 6.53 -9.34 12.08
C ALA A 599 5.91 -7.95 11.77
N GLY A 600 5.64 -7.64 10.49
CA GLY A 600 4.96 -6.40 10.08
C GLY A 600 5.85 -5.16 9.97
N LYS A 601 7.16 -5.28 10.18
CA LYS A 601 8.12 -4.21 9.85
C LYS A 601 8.29 -4.10 8.34
N LYS A 602 8.49 -2.88 7.84
CA LYS A 602 8.85 -2.64 6.44
C LYS A 602 10.31 -3.06 6.23
N GLY A 603 10.55 -3.87 5.22
CA GLY A 603 11.90 -4.30 4.86
C GLY A 603 12.37 -3.64 3.58
N LEU A 604 13.68 -3.42 3.43
CA LEU A 604 14.29 -2.99 2.17
C LEU A 604 15.10 -4.13 1.57
N ALA A 605 14.93 -4.38 0.27
CA ALA A 605 15.73 -5.32 -0.49
C ALA A 605 16.29 -4.65 -1.76
N THR A 606 17.62 -4.46 -1.81
CA THR A 606 18.29 -3.91 -3.00
C THR A 606 19.00 -5.01 -3.77
N SER A 607 18.78 -5.09 -5.08
CA SER A 607 19.32 -6.15 -5.93
C SER A 607 20.10 -5.57 -7.10
N LEU A 608 21.36 -5.98 -7.24
CA LEU A 608 22.24 -5.53 -8.32
C LEU A 608 22.10 -6.49 -9.50
N LEU A 609 21.41 -6.04 -10.56
CA LEU A 609 21.16 -6.85 -11.75
C LEU A 609 22.18 -6.55 -12.84
N THR A 610 22.75 -7.60 -13.44
CA THR A 610 23.69 -7.49 -14.56
C THR A 610 23.16 -8.13 -15.83
N LYS A 611 23.92 -7.98 -16.92
CA LYS A 611 23.64 -8.68 -18.19
C LYS A 611 23.83 -10.19 -18.12
N GLU A 612 24.55 -10.72 -17.14
CA GLU A 612 24.78 -12.16 -17.01
C GLU A 612 23.55 -12.88 -16.41
N ASP A 613 22.64 -12.13 -15.81
CA ASP A 613 21.49 -12.62 -15.05
C ASP A 613 20.22 -12.80 -15.91
N GLU A 614 20.35 -12.99 -17.22
CA GLU A 614 19.22 -13.05 -18.17
C GLU A 614 18.17 -14.11 -17.80
N HIS A 615 18.62 -15.22 -17.23
CA HIS A 615 17.80 -16.37 -16.86
C HIS A 615 16.74 -16.07 -15.77
N ILE A 616 16.94 -15.06 -14.92
CA ILE A 616 15.97 -14.70 -13.86
C ILE A 616 15.15 -13.46 -14.21
N MET A 617 15.52 -12.70 -15.25
CA MET A 617 14.91 -11.40 -15.55
C MET A 617 13.40 -11.45 -15.78
N TYR A 618 12.91 -12.45 -16.52
CA TYR A 618 11.47 -12.63 -16.78
C TYR A 618 10.67 -12.92 -15.49
N ASP A 619 11.14 -13.87 -14.69
CA ASP A 619 10.47 -14.25 -13.45
C ASP A 619 10.54 -13.12 -12.41
N LEU A 620 11.68 -12.42 -12.33
CA LEU A 620 11.85 -11.25 -11.47
C LEU A 620 10.92 -10.10 -11.87
N LYS A 621 10.79 -9.81 -13.16
CA LYS A 621 9.88 -8.77 -13.66
C LYS A 621 8.44 -9.09 -13.24
N ASN A 622 7.97 -10.30 -13.53
CA ASN A 622 6.62 -10.73 -13.15
C ASN A 622 6.42 -10.67 -11.63
N PHE A 623 7.44 -11.05 -10.85
CA PHE A 623 7.40 -10.98 -9.39
C PHE A 623 7.30 -9.54 -8.88
N LEU A 624 8.02 -8.58 -9.45
CA LEU A 624 7.94 -7.17 -9.09
C LEU A 624 6.58 -6.57 -9.46
N GLU A 625 6.05 -6.88 -10.64
CA GLU A 625 4.72 -6.42 -11.10
C GLU A 625 3.61 -6.95 -10.19
N GLN A 626 3.64 -8.24 -9.84
CA GLN A 626 2.66 -8.86 -8.93
C GLN A 626 2.69 -8.25 -7.53
N ASN A 627 3.86 -7.83 -7.05
CA ASN A 627 4.03 -7.19 -5.75
C ASN A 627 3.81 -5.67 -5.77
N GLY A 628 3.42 -5.10 -6.92
CA GLY A 628 3.20 -3.66 -7.08
C GLY A 628 4.46 -2.81 -6.88
N GLN A 629 5.64 -3.39 -7.12
CA GLN A 629 6.93 -2.71 -6.97
C GLN A 629 7.32 -1.96 -8.25
N ILE A 630 8.17 -0.95 -8.12
CA ILE A 630 8.65 -0.17 -9.27
C ILE A 630 9.62 -1.04 -10.07
N VAL A 631 9.22 -1.41 -11.28
CA VAL A 631 10.09 -2.11 -12.23
C VAL A 631 10.95 -1.09 -12.96
N PRO A 632 12.30 -1.21 -12.94
CA PRO A 632 13.18 -0.34 -13.72
C PRO A 632 12.84 -0.42 -15.20
N GLN A 633 12.88 0.72 -15.90
CA GLN A 633 12.59 0.78 -17.34
C GLN A 633 13.54 -0.11 -18.14
N GLU A 634 14.79 -0.21 -17.70
CA GLU A 634 15.82 -1.06 -18.27
C GLU A 634 15.40 -2.54 -18.25
N LEU A 635 14.81 -3.00 -17.14
CA LEU A 635 14.29 -4.36 -17.00
C LEU A 635 13.03 -4.57 -17.83
N GLN A 636 12.14 -3.56 -17.93
CA GLN A 636 10.93 -3.65 -18.77
C GLN A 636 11.27 -3.78 -20.26
N HIS A 637 12.33 -3.10 -20.72
CA HIS A 637 12.74 -3.08 -22.12
C HIS A 637 13.69 -4.22 -22.51
N ALA A 638 14.35 -4.86 -21.54
CA ALA A 638 15.26 -5.97 -21.77
C ALA A 638 14.57 -7.12 -22.54
N GLN A 639 15.22 -7.63 -23.59
CA GLN A 639 14.66 -8.73 -24.40
C GLN A 639 14.49 -10.02 -23.58
N ALA A 640 15.45 -10.32 -22.70
CA ALA A 640 15.42 -11.47 -21.78
C ALA A 640 14.29 -11.41 -20.74
N ALA A 641 13.72 -10.24 -20.48
CA ALA A 641 12.59 -10.08 -19.54
C ALA A 641 11.21 -10.23 -20.21
N LYS A 642 11.15 -10.38 -21.54
CA LYS A 642 9.88 -10.48 -22.29
C LYS A 642 9.39 -11.91 -22.44
N PHE A 643 10.32 -12.86 -22.52
CA PHE A 643 10.01 -14.27 -22.77
C PHE A 643 10.50 -15.13 -21.63
N LYS A 644 9.78 -16.22 -21.38
CA LYS A 644 10.18 -17.17 -20.36
C LYS A 644 11.54 -17.79 -20.75
N PRO A 645 12.47 -17.97 -19.80
CA PRO A 645 13.73 -18.64 -20.06
C PRO A 645 13.48 -20.04 -20.65
N GLY A 646 14.06 -20.34 -21.81
CA GLY A 646 13.91 -21.64 -22.48
C GLY A 646 12.75 -21.75 -23.49
N THR A 647 11.92 -20.72 -23.68
CA THR A 647 11.04 -20.66 -24.87
C THR A 647 11.87 -20.29 -26.10
N LEU A 648 12.11 -21.26 -26.99
CA LEU A 648 12.75 -21.05 -28.29
C LEU A 648 12.07 -19.89 -29.02
N ASN A 649 12.87 -18.90 -29.38
CA ASN A 649 12.47 -17.71 -30.11
C ASN A 649 12.14 -18.10 -31.56
N LYS A 650 10.95 -18.67 -31.81
CA LYS A 650 10.52 -19.14 -33.14
C LYS A 650 10.34 -18.04 -34.21
N GLY A 651 10.85 -16.82 -33.99
CA GLY A 651 10.51 -15.66 -34.81
C GLY A 651 11.64 -14.74 -35.27
N GLN A 652 12.93 -15.04 -34.99
CA GLN A 652 14.00 -14.10 -35.37
C GLN A 652 15.21 -14.66 -36.13
N ASP A 653 15.30 -15.98 -36.39
CA ASP A 653 16.38 -16.57 -37.21
C ASP A 653 15.96 -16.82 -38.66
N VAL A 654 15.24 -15.87 -39.26
CA VAL A 654 15.06 -15.81 -40.71
C VAL A 654 15.20 -14.35 -41.13
N VAL A 655 16.42 -13.87 -41.38
CA VAL A 655 16.84 -13.10 -42.56
C VAL A 655 18.36 -12.89 -42.44
N PHE A 656 19.05 -13.03 -43.58
CA PHE A 656 20.48 -12.80 -43.85
C PHE A 656 21.39 -14.03 -43.87
N VAL A 657 21.10 -14.93 -44.82
CA VAL A 657 22.14 -15.42 -45.73
C VAL A 657 21.65 -15.14 -47.15
N GLN A 658 22.24 -14.12 -47.78
CA GLN A 658 22.42 -14.04 -49.23
C GLN A 658 23.90 -13.77 -49.48
#